data_AF-A0A412VQT7-F1
#
_entry.id   AF-A0A412VQT7-F1
#
_cell.length_a   1.000
_cell.length_b   1.000
_cell.length_c   1.000
_cell.angle_alpha   90.00
_cell.angle_beta   90.00
_cell.angle_gamma   90.00
#
_symmetry.space_group_name_H-M   'P 1'
#
loop_
_entity.id
_entity.type
_entity.pdbx_description
1 polymer ?
#
loop_
_entity_poly.entity_id
_entity_poly.type
_entity_poly.pdbx_seq_one_letter_code
_entity_poly.pdbx_strand_id
1 'polypeptide(L)'
;MRTTKRIIPFALLSGLLLSCGSEHRLARVRISQPGVREATTDTACKVPEQIAWTDDKGERHIVTRAEKDSVTGEEITSVELSEITVMARSKQVAERNGKINLDFVVTVPGELVSNKWQLQLAPVAYKPSDTLYLDRIFLSGADFAKMQKRGYMRYQAFINSIIPDSLYLQKLFDGKGYRKALAELEEEYFQAWKHEVLQKERWIDWSDKANARFALFNWRVEQNRRAIAGYNSILEHLPAYWMTRELEGKYIPSRWRMFAEGGYKIRTRSISPEDSAAITRRFTDYGKMAENQKRKEQAGAMYDKYVRFPYEPARLDTVIREGNKFVYYYKQELPATENTKRIDLTLDGLILSKDETRTPLPPSDTITYFISSMVQFLDRTPRYKKKIVTRKDEVSLRAYVAYKTGSTEFREETGNNRSEIDKVFKAIRSINYTGEFLIDSVLMTATSSPEGDAGMNLFLSRGRATELKKYLARRTEDAEGVDTIFRPAWRGEDWERLRGLVAKDDTLRHRPELLRIMEETRNPDIREHALRKYPEDYRRIREKHYPLLRGVEFLFHLHRRDMIQDTVVMPVIDSTYMAAVRMIEDRRYKQALALLDEHYPADYNTAVCLMSLGYDARALEIMREQRDTSDRNYLLAILYSRLGRKEDAVKSYVRSCDQDAGKIWRGRLDPEINTLIETYNLYKDEY
;
A
#
# COMPACT_ATOMS: atom_id res chain seq x y z
N MET A 1 -43.70 -37.08 -75.29
CA MET A 1 -42.54 -37.84 -74.77
C MET A 1 -42.98 -38.63 -73.55
N ARG A 2 -42.72 -39.94 -73.55
CA ARG A 2 -42.66 -40.82 -72.38
C ARG A 2 -41.68 -40.19 -71.36
N THR A 3 -41.92 -40.17 -70.04
CA THR A 3 -41.94 -41.33 -69.15
C THR A 3 -42.79 -41.13 -67.88
N THR A 4 -43.72 -42.06 -67.69
CA THR A 4 -44.27 -42.56 -66.41
C THR A 4 -43.17 -43.10 -65.49
N LYS A 5 -43.22 -42.93 -64.16
CA LYS A 5 -43.87 -43.79 -63.13
C LYS A 5 -43.44 -43.26 -61.74
N ARG A 6 -44.10 -43.44 -60.59
CA ARG A 6 -45.46 -43.74 -60.13
C ARG A 6 -45.33 -43.80 -58.58
N ILE A 7 -46.37 -43.32 -57.87
CA ILE A 7 -46.88 -43.82 -56.56
C ILE A 7 -46.04 -43.50 -55.30
N ILE A 8 -46.63 -42.80 -54.33
CA ILE A 8 -47.15 -43.35 -53.05
C ILE A 8 -48.14 -42.32 -52.44
N PRO A 9 -49.35 -42.72 -51.99
CA PRO A 9 -50.35 -41.88 -51.35
C PRO A 9 -50.39 -42.05 -49.81
N PHE A 10 -51.06 -41.08 -49.14
CA PHE A 10 -51.82 -41.20 -47.88
C PHE A 10 -51.19 -41.89 -46.65
N ALA A 11 -50.73 -41.09 -45.68
CA ALA A 11 -50.92 -41.33 -44.24
C ALA A 11 -50.73 -40.02 -43.47
N LEU A 12 -51.82 -39.26 -43.36
CA LEU A 12 -51.98 -38.12 -42.47
C LEU A 12 -51.96 -38.58 -41.00
N LEU A 13 -51.26 -37.79 -40.17
CA LEU A 13 -51.58 -37.51 -38.77
C LEU A 13 -51.88 -38.71 -37.84
N SER A 14 -50.84 -39.38 -37.36
CA SER A 14 -50.85 -39.95 -36.01
C SER A 14 -49.42 -39.94 -35.47
N GLY A 15 -49.22 -39.31 -34.32
CA GLY A 15 -47.91 -39.31 -33.64
C GLY A 15 -47.30 -37.94 -33.33
N LEU A 16 -48.08 -37.03 -32.73
CA LEU A 16 -47.51 -35.96 -31.89
C LEU A 16 -48.31 -35.97 -30.59
N LEU A 17 -48.00 -36.96 -29.75
CA LEU A 17 -48.33 -36.91 -28.33
C LEU A 17 -47.58 -35.70 -27.77
N LEU A 18 -48.35 -34.65 -27.46
CA LEU A 18 -47.95 -33.57 -26.56
C LEU A 18 -47.58 -34.19 -25.22
N SER A 19 -46.30 -34.57 -25.08
CA SER A 19 -45.64 -34.67 -23.79
C SER A 19 -45.62 -33.26 -23.20
N CYS A 20 -46.69 -32.88 -22.50
CA CYS A 20 -46.62 -31.85 -21.48
C CYS A 20 -45.66 -32.36 -20.39
N GLY A 21 -44.36 -32.22 -20.63
CA GLY A 21 -43.36 -32.33 -19.59
C GLY A 21 -43.66 -31.21 -18.61
N SER A 22 -44.17 -31.56 -17.43
CA SER A 22 -44.11 -30.67 -16.28
C SER A 22 -42.63 -30.31 -16.08
N GLU A 23 -42.23 -29.10 -16.45
CA GLU A 23 -40.96 -28.56 -15.97
C GLU A 23 -41.03 -28.62 -14.45
N HIS A 24 -40.24 -29.52 -13.85
CA HIS A 24 -40.09 -29.57 -12.41
C HIS A 24 -39.51 -28.25 -11.96
N ARG A 25 -40.36 -27.36 -11.44
CA ARG A 25 -39.96 -26.07 -10.92
C ARG A 25 -39.05 -26.32 -9.71
N LEU A 26 -37.76 -26.04 -9.86
CA LEU A 26 -36.77 -26.22 -8.80
C LEU A 26 -37.25 -25.53 -7.52
N ALA A 27 -37.10 -26.23 -6.38
CA ALA A 27 -37.44 -25.68 -5.08
C ALA A 27 -36.64 -24.39 -4.81
N ARG A 28 -37.26 -23.45 -4.09
CA ARG A 28 -36.65 -22.16 -3.75
C ARG A 28 -35.99 -22.24 -2.38
N VAL A 29 -34.74 -21.78 -2.28
CA VAL A 29 -34.05 -21.55 -1.00
C VAL A 29 -34.63 -20.30 -0.34
N ARG A 30 -34.89 -20.37 0.96
CA ARG A 30 -35.50 -19.27 1.72
C ARG A 30 -34.47 -18.59 2.61
N ILE A 31 -34.63 -17.28 2.74
CA ILE A 31 -33.94 -16.48 3.75
C ILE A 31 -35.00 -15.99 4.72
N SER A 32 -34.70 -16.05 6.01
CA SER A 32 -35.61 -15.62 7.05
C SER A 32 -34.87 -14.97 8.21
N GLN A 33 -35.60 -14.27 9.07
CA GLN A 33 -35.05 -13.73 10.30
C GLN A 33 -34.97 -14.82 11.36
N PRO A 34 -33.95 -14.83 12.23
CA PRO A 34 -33.95 -15.69 13.41
C PRO A 34 -35.14 -15.36 14.30
N GLY A 35 -35.81 -16.39 14.82
CA GLY A 35 -36.96 -16.22 15.71
C GLY A 35 -36.56 -15.51 17.00
N VAL A 36 -37.41 -14.62 17.49
CA VAL A 36 -37.22 -13.99 18.82
C VAL A 36 -37.79 -14.94 19.86
N ARG A 37 -36.97 -15.85 20.40
CA ARG A 37 -37.04 -16.32 21.78
C ARG A 37 -35.65 -16.78 22.21
N GLU A 38 -35.22 -16.28 23.37
CA GLU A 38 -34.03 -16.74 24.05
C GLU A 38 -34.07 -18.26 24.19
N ALA A 39 -32.93 -18.87 23.89
CA ALA A 39 -32.62 -20.22 24.32
C ALA A 39 -32.97 -20.34 25.80
N THR A 40 -33.97 -21.16 26.12
CA THR A 40 -34.01 -21.82 27.42
C THR A 40 -32.65 -22.48 27.61
N THR A 41 -31.90 -21.97 28.58
CA THR A 41 -30.67 -22.54 29.10
C THR A 41 -30.87 -24.03 29.39
N ASP A 42 -30.42 -24.89 28.48
CA ASP A 42 -29.75 -26.16 28.75
C ASP A 42 -29.64 -27.01 27.47
N THR A 43 -28.82 -26.56 26.52
CA THR A 43 -27.86 -27.44 25.83
C THR A 43 -26.84 -26.54 25.14
N ALA A 44 -25.58 -26.67 25.54
CA ALA A 44 -24.49 -25.85 25.04
C ALA A 44 -24.28 -26.06 23.53
N CYS A 45 -24.87 -25.21 22.69
CA CYS A 45 -24.51 -25.14 21.28
C CYS A 45 -23.26 -24.25 21.15
N LYS A 46 -22.08 -24.83 21.42
CA LYS A 46 -20.81 -24.19 21.06
C LYS A 46 -20.77 -24.04 19.54
N VAL A 47 -20.53 -22.82 19.07
CA VAL A 47 -20.10 -22.56 17.69
C VAL A 47 -18.84 -23.41 17.47
N PRO A 48 -18.72 -24.21 16.38
CA PRO A 48 -17.60 -25.13 16.26
C PRO A 48 -16.28 -24.35 16.27
N GLU A 49 -15.40 -24.72 17.21
CA GLU A 49 -14.10 -24.07 17.39
C GLU A 49 -13.29 -24.24 16.09
N GLN A 50 -13.04 -23.12 15.39
CA GLN A 50 -12.22 -23.06 14.19
C GLN A 50 -10.75 -23.10 14.59
N ILE A 51 -9.99 -24.07 14.06
CA ILE A 51 -8.53 -24.04 14.13
C ILE A 51 -8.04 -23.58 12.76
N ALA A 52 -7.38 -22.42 12.75
CA ALA A 52 -6.68 -21.89 11.59
C ALA A 52 -5.18 -22.11 11.77
N TRP A 53 -4.51 -22.68 10.77
CA TRP A 53 -3.07 -22.64 10.66
C TRP A 53 -2.64 -22.24 9.24
N THR A 54 -1.40 -21.78 9.13
CA THR A 54 -0.80 -21.30 7.88
C THR A 54 0.26 -22.29 7.44
N ASP A 55 0.22 -22.70 6.17
CA ASP A 55 1.25 -23.51 5.49
C ASP A 55 2.55 -22.69 5.31
N ASP A 56 3.69 -23.36 5.10
CA ASP A 56 5.01 -22.80 4.73
C ASP A 56 5.00 -21.87 3.48
N LYS A 57 3.88 -21.80 2.75
CA LYS A 57 3.59 -20.92 1.59
C LYS A 57 2.65 -19.75 1.90
N GLY A 58 2.16 -19.60 3.14
CA GLY A 58 1.34 -18.45 3.56
C GLY A 58 -0.17 -18.58 3.35
N GLU A 59 -0.69 -19.75 2.94
CA GLU A 59 -2.12 -19.98 2.78
C GLU A 59 -2.78 -20.43 4.09
N ARG A 60 -3.90 -19.78 4.46
CA ARG A 60 -4.69 -20.10 5.66
C ARG A 60 -5.69 -21.21 5.36
N HIS A 61 -5.54 -22.34 6.03
CA HIS A 61 -6.52 -23.41 6.01
C HIS A 61 -7.41 -23.33 7.26
N ILE A 62 -8.72 -23.28 7.06
CA ILE A 62 -9.74 -23.26 8.12
C ILE A 62 -10.37 -24.65 8.16
N VAL A 63 -10.22 -25.37 9.27
CA VAL A 63 -10.89 -26.65 9.48
C VAL A 63 -11.84 -26.53 10.66
N THR A 64 -13.11 -26.83 10.41
CA THR A 64 -14.19 -26.89 11.41
C THR A 64 -14.22 -28.30 11.99
N ARG A 65 -14.10 -28.46 13.31
CA ARG A 65 -14.11 -29.77 13.97
C ARG A 65 -15.54 -30.32 14.03
N ALA A 66 -15.83 -31.36 13.24
CA ALA A 66 -17.01 -32.19 13.42
C ALA A 66 -16.72 -33.29 14.46
N GLU A 67 -17.68 -33.56 15.36
CA GLU A 67 -17.54 -34.65 16.33
C GLU A 67 -17.72 -36.01 15.66
N LYS A 68 -16.96 -37.00 16.16
CA LYS A 68 -16.92 -38.39 15.67
C LYS A 68 -17.94 -39.24 16.41
N ASP A 69 -18.79 -39.94 15.66
CA ASP A 69 -19.63 -41.00 16.20
C ASP A 69 -18.82 -42.31 16.39
N SER A 70 -19.12 -43.00 17.48
CA SER A 70 -18.41 -44.16 18.02
C SER A 70 -18.73 -45.50 17.34
N VAL A 71 -19.67 -45.53 16.38
CA VAL A 71 -20.09 -46.77 15.70
C VAL A 71 -19.58 -46.87 14.25
N THR A 72 -19.36 -45.75 13.56
CA THR A 72 -19.03 -45.73 12.12
C THR A 72 -17.77 -44.95 11.76
N GLY A 73 -17.25 -44.11 12.66
CA GLY A 73 -16.01 -43.36 12.44
C GLY A 73 -16.12 -42.18 11.46
N GLU A 74 -17.33 -41.78 11.06
CA GLU A 74 -17.60 -40.64 10.18
C GLU A 74 -18.08 -39.39 10.97
N GLU A 75 -17.84 -38.21 10.38
CA GLU A 75 -18.14 -36.89 10.93
C GLU A 75 -19.63 -36.53 10.76
N ILE A 76 -20.33 -36.16 11.84
CA ILE A 76 -21.76 -35.81 11.81
C ILE A 76 -21.97 -34.42 12.44
N THR A 77 -22.66 -33.53 11.71
CA THR A 77 -23.33 -32.35 12.28
C THR A 77 -24.83 -32.56 12.17
N SER A 78 -25.48 -32.96 13.26
CA SER A 78 -26.94 -32.97 13.37
C SER A 78 -27.38 -31.74 14.16
N VAL A 79 -28.05 -30.80 13.49
CA VAL A 79 -28.79 -29.73 14.17
C VAL A 79 -30.24 -29.84 13.68
N GLU A 80 -31.08 -30.50 14.47
CA GLU A 80 -32.53 -30.30 14.39
C GLU A 80 -32.90 -29.24 15.41
N LEU A 81 -33.23 -28.04 14.93
CA LEU A 81 -33.95 -27.03 15.71
C LEU A 81 -35.30 -26.82 15.05
N SER A 82 -36.36 -27.17 15.79
CA SER A 82 -37.72 -26.80 15.45
C SER A 82 -37.95 -25.37 15.93
N GLU A 83 -37.75 -24.40 15.05
CA GLU A 83 -38.01 -22.98 15.33
C GLU A 83 -39.11 -22.41 14.45
N ILE A 84 -40.00 -21.63 15.08
CA ILE A 84 -41.04 -20.86 14.40
C ILE A 84 -40.33 -19.73 13.63
N THR A 85 -40.14 -19.93 12.33
CA THR A 85 -39.49 -18.94 11.46
C THR A 85 -40.38 -17.71 11.28
N VAL A 86 -39.95 -16.57 11.82
CA VAL A 86 -40.63 -15.28 11.61
C VAL A 86 -40.36 -14.80 10.17
N MET A 87 -41.39 -14.76 9.34
CA MET A 87 -41.30 -14.41 7.90
C MET A 87 -41.31 -12.89 7.63
N ALA A 88 -40.92 -12.06 8.61
CA ALA A 88 -40.89 -10.61 8.42
C ALA A 88 -39.86 -10.22 7.35
N ARG A 89 -40.28 -9.45 6.35
CA ARG A 89 -39.42 -9.03 5.22
C ARG A 89 -38.51 -7.84 5.55
N SER A 90 -38.75 -7.16 6.66
CA SER A 90 -37.93 -6.05 7.13
C SER A 90 -37.46 -6.28 8.56
N LYS A 91 -36.18 -5.96 8.84
CA LYS A 91 -35.57 -6.04 10.17
C LYS A 91 -34.97 -4.70 10.54
N GLN A 92 -35.17 -4.24 11.77
CA GLN A 92 -34.40 -3.12 12.30
C GLN A 92 -33.16 -3.64 13.00
N VAL A 93 -32.00 -3.05 12.68
CA VAL A 93 -30.71 -3.40 13.30
C VAL A 93 -30.08 -2.15 13.86
N ALA A 94 -29.54 -2.25 15.06
CA ALA A 94 -28.84 -1.18 15.73
C ALA A 94 -27.38 -1.08 15.26
N GLU A 95 -26.93 0.13 14.94
CA GLU A 95 -25.50 0.45 14.74
C GLU A 95 -24.80 0.58 16.09
N ARG A 96 -23.69 -0.13 16.29
CA ARG A 96 -22.90 -0.09 17.52
C ARG A 96 -21.41 -0.04 17.19
N ASN A 97 -20.68 0.90 17.80
CA ASN A 97 -19.24 1.07 17.62
C ASN A 97 -18.82 1.24 16.15
N GLY A 98 -19.64 1.93 15.34
CA GLY A 98 -19.45 2.07 13.90
C GLY A 98 -19.54 0.76 13.12
N LYS A 99 -20.24 -0.25 13.67
CA LYS A 99 -20.48 -1.55 13.04
C LYS A 99 -21.95 -1.94 13.08
N ILE A 100 -22.34 -2.82 12.17
CA ILE A 100 -23.68 -3.36 12.00
C ILE A 100 -23.57 -4.87 11.92
N ASN A 101 -24.40 -5.57 12.69
CA ASN A 101 -24.45 -7.03 12.66
C ASN A 101 -25.63 -7.49 11.80
N LEU A 102 -25.34 -8.16 10.69
CA LEU A 102 -26.34 -8.81 9.85
C LEU A 102 -26.45 -10.27 10.25
N ASP A 103 -27.64 -10.69 10.63
CA ASP A 103 -27.96 -12.03 11.07
C ASP A 103 -29.25 -12.54 10.41
N PHE A 104 -29.12 -13.67 9.72
CA PHE A 104 -30.22 -14.29 8.98
C PHE A 104 -30.09 -15.81 8.95
N VAL A 105 -31.22 -16.47 8.74
CA VAL A 105 -31.32 -17.92 8.65
C VAL A 105 -31.55 -18.32 7.20
N VAL A 106 -30.66 -19.15 6.68
CA VAL A 106 -30.77 -19.77 5.34
C VAL A 106 -31.42 -21.13 5.48
N THR A 107 -32.57 -21.33 4.83
CA THR A 107 -33.30 -22.60 4.84
C THR A 107 -33.31 -23.21 3.44
N VAL A 108 -32.69 -24.37 3.31
CA VAL A 108 -32.56 -25.13 2.06
C VAL A 108 -33.51 -26.33 2.10
N PRO A 109 -34.45 -26.46 1.14
CA PRO A 109 -35.28 -27.66 1.00
C PRO A 109 -34.45 -28.91 0.70
N GLY A 110 -34.83 -30.07 1.28
CA GLY A 110 -34.14 -31.34 1.03
C GLY A 110 -34.05 -31.74 -0.45
N GLU A 111 -35.01 -31.30 -1.29
CA GLU A 111 -35.00 -31.54 -2.74
C GLU A 111 -33.76 -30.98 -3.47
N LEU A 112 -33.15 -29.92 -2.93
CA LEU A 112 -31.94 -29.33 -3.51
C LEU A 112 -30.65 -29.95 -2.95
N VAL A 113 -30.77 -30.75 -1.88
CA VAL A 113 -29.64 -31.41 -1.23
C VAL A 113 -29.50 -32.81 -1.83
N SER A 114 -28.45 -33.04 -2.60
CA SER A 114 -28.19 -34.34 -3.21
C SER A 114 -26.74 -34.76 -3.06
N ASN A 115 -26.50 -36.06 -2.99
CA ASN A 115 -25.16 -36.64 -2.99
C ASN A 115 -24.40 -36.38 -4.30
N LYS A 116 -25.10 -36.07 -5.40
CA LYS A 116 -24.55 -36.00 -6.76
C LYS A 116 -24.03 -34.63 -7.18
N TRP A 117 -24.36 -33.57 -6.47
CA TRP A 117 -24.00 -32.20 -6.85
C TRP A 117 -23.58 -31.40 -5.62
N GLN A 118 -23.01 -30.22 -5.86
CA GLN A 118 -22.75 -29.22 -4.84
C GLN A 118 -23.72 -28.05 -5.02
N LEU A 119 -24.40 -27.66 -3.95
CA LEU A 119 -25.21 -26.45 -3.91
C LEU A 119 -24.36 -25.30 -3.36
N GLN A 120 -24.24 -24.24 -4.15
CA GLN A 120 -23.49 -23.03 -3.82
C GLN A 120 -24.46 -21.89 -3.56
N LEU A 121 -24.40 -21.31 -2.36
CA LEU A 121 -25.24 -20.20 -1.95
C LEU A 121 -24.36 -19.00 -1.61
N ALA A 122 -24.58 -17.88 -2.28
CA ALA A 122 -23.85 -16.64 -2.09
C ALA A 122 -24.82 -15.57 -1.56
N PRO A 123 -24.73 -15.20 -0.28
CA PRO A 123 -25.52 -14.08 0.23
C PRO A 123 -24.95 -12.76 -0.31
N VAL A 124 -25.83 -11.93 -0.86
CA VAL A 124 -25.47 -10.64 -1.47
C VAL A 124 -26.22 -9.53 -0.76
N ALA A 125 -25.47 -8.54 -0.27
CA ALA A 125 -26.01 -7.38 0.42
C ALA A 125 -25.90 -6.14 -0.47
N TYR A 126 -27.04 -5.66 -0.96
CA TYR A 126 -27.15 -4.44 -1.75
C TYR A 126 -27.27 -3.21 -0.87
N LYS A 127 -26.35 -2.27 -1.05
CA LYS A 127 -26.42 -0.90 -0.54
C LYS A 127 -26.82 0.03 -1.70
N PRO A 128 -27.33 1.25 -1.43
CA PRO A 128 -27.78 2.16 -2.49
C PRO A 128 -26.74 2.49 -3.58
N SER A 129 -25.44 2.42 -3.27
CA SER A 129 -24.34 2.77 -4.16
C SER A 129 -23.28 1.66 -4.31
N ASP A 130 -23.43 0.53 -3.62
CA ASP A 130 -22.41 -0.51 -3.55
C ASP A 130 -23.02 -1.89 -3.29
N THR A 131 -22.39 -2.96 -3.77
CA THR A 131 -22.84 -4.35 -3.58
C THR A 131 -21.77 -5.14 -2.84
N LEU A 132 -22.14 -5.76 -1.73
CA LEU A 132 -21.23 -6.55 -0.93
C LEU A 132 -21.57 -8.05 -1.06
N TYR A 133 -20.58 -8.82 -1.51
CA TYR A 133 -20.66 -10.28 -1.53
C TYR A 133 -20.19 -10.83 -0.20
N LEU A 134 -21.04 -11.59 0.48
CA LEU A 134 -20.70 -12.26 1.72
C LEU A 134 -20.08 -13.64 1.44
N ASP A 135 -19.41 -14.22 2.43
CA ASP A 135 -18.79 -15.54 2.32
C ASP A 135 -19.84 -16.59 1.91
N ARG A 136 -19.48 -17.40 0.91
CA ARG A 136 -20.35 -18.42 0.32
C ARG A 136 -20.60 -19.58 1.29
N ILE A 137 -21.73 -20.25 1.11
CA ILE A 137 -22.09 -21.50 1.79
C ILE A 137 -22.10 -22.59 0.72
N PHE A 138 -21.32 -23.65 0.94
CA PHE A 138 -21.31 -24.84 0.11
C PHE A 138 -21.95 -26.02 0.84
N LEU A 139 -22.86 -26.68 0.14
CA LEU A 139 -23.48 -27.91 0.58
C LEU A 139 -23.09 -28.98 -0.44
N SER A 140 -22.03 -29.70 -0.13
CA SER A 140 -21.38 -30.64 -1.02
C SER A 140 -21.96 -32.04 -0.83
N GLY A 141 -22.46 -32.66 -1.89
CA GLY A 141 -22.89 -34.06 -1.84
C GLY A 141 -21.72 -35.02 -1.57
N ALA A 142 -21.96 -36.12 -0.87
CA ALA A 142 -20.92 -37.09 -0.49
C ALA A 142 -20.12 -37.65 -1.70
N ASP A 143 -20.79 -37.95 -2.81
CA ASP A 143 -20.09 -38.42 -4.00
C ASP A 143 -19.32 -37.31 -4.72
N PHE A 144 -19.85 -36.08 -4.70
CA PHE A 144 -19.19 -34.92 -5.30
C PHE A 144 -17.89 -34.62 -4.56
N ALA A 145 -17.93 -34.60 -3.22
CA ALA A 145 -16.74 -34.45 -2.38
C ALA A 145 -15.73 -35.59 -2.60
N LYS A 146 -16.20 -36.84 -2.75
CA LYS A 146 -15.34 -37.99 -3.08
C LYS A 146 -14.66 -37.83 -4.44
N MET A 147 -15.36 -37.29 -5.43
CA MET A 147 -14.79 -36.97 -6.74
C MET A 147 -13.74 -35.86 -6.65
N GLN A 148 -14.00 -34.77 -5.92
CA GLN A 148 -13.03 -33.70 -5.67
C GLN A 148 -11.77 -34.25 -5.02
N LYS A 149 -11.92 -35.02 -3.92
CA LYS A 149 -10.79 -35.67 -3.22
C LYS A 149 -9.99 -36.57 -4.16
N ARG A 150 -10.65 -37.34 -5.04
CA ARG A 150 -9.97 -38.17 -6.06
C ARG A 150 -9.17 -37.34 -7.06
N GLY A 151 -9.69 -36.19 -7.50
CA GLY A 151 -8.99 -35.25 -8.37
C GLY A 151 -7.69 -34.76 -7.74
N TYR A 152 -7.78 -34.28 -6.49
CA TYR A 152 -6.61 -33.85 -5.73
C TYR A 152 -5.61 -34.98 -5.44
N MET A 153 -6.08 -36.20 -5.13
CA MET A 153 -5.18 -37.35 -4.94
C MET A 153 -4.40 -37.70 -6.21
N ARG A 154 -5.04 -37.60 -7.39
CA ARG A 154 -4.35 -37.80 -8.69
C ARG A 154 -3.30 -36.72 -8.94
N TYR A 155 -3.63 -35.47 -8.64
CA TYR A 155 -2.68 -34.38 -8.75
C TYR A 155 -1.52 -34.52 -7.77
N GLN A 156 -1.79 -34.89 -6.51
CA GLN A 156 -0.74 -35.14 -5.52
C GLN A 156 0.18 -36.29 -5.95
N ALA A 157 -0.36 -37.37 -6.50
CA ALA A 157 0.44 -38.46 -7.05
C ALA A 157 1.34 -37.98 -8.21
N PHE A 158 0.85 -37.06 -9.04
CA PHE A 158 1.65 -36.43 -10.09
C PHE A 158 2.76 -35.55 -9.50
N ILE A 159 2.47 -34.70 -8.51
CA ILE A 159 3.47 -33.89 -7.82
C ILE A 159 4.53 -34.76 -7.14
N ASN A 160 4.13 -35.83 -6.48
CA ASN A 160 5.05 -36.79 -5.85
C ASN A 160 5.93 -37.53 -6.88
N SER A 161 5.51 -37.58 -8.15
CA SER A 161 6.33 -38.14 -9.23
C SER A 161 7.44 -37.18 -9.70
N ILE A 162 7.34 -35.90 -9.36
CA ILE A 162 8.35 -34.89 -9.66
C ILE A 162 9.46 -35.01 -8.62
N ILE A 163 10.69 -35.16 -9.08
CA ILE A 163 11.88 -35.17 -8.24
C ILE A 163 12.15 -33.70 -7.81
N PRO A 164 12.24 -33.41 -6.50
CA PRO A 164 12.68 -32.11 -6.01
C PRO A 164 14.16 -31.87 -6.36
N ASP A 165 14.53 -30.61 -6.58
CA ASP A 165 15.92 -30.24 -6.95
C ASP A 165 16.94 -30.65 -5.88
N SER A 166 16.54 -30.63 -4.61
CA SER A 166 17.36 -31.10 -3.48
C SER A 166 17.75 -32.58 -3.58
N LEU A 167 16.97 -33.41 -4.28
CA LEU A 167 17.20 -34.85 -4.40
C LEU A 167 17.87 -35.23 -5.73
N TYR A 168 18.23 -34.28 -6.58
CA TYR A 168 18.86 -34.56 -7.89
C TYR A 168 20.19 -35.29 -7.75
N LEU A 169 21.06 -34.84 -6.85
CA LEU A 169 22.36 -35.48 -6.62
C LEU A 169 22.21 -36.93 -6.11
N GLN A 170 21.14 -37.22 -5.38
CA GLN A 170 20.91 -38.57 -4.84
C GLN A 170 20.28 -39.52 -5.87
N LYS A 171 19.33 -39.02 -6.68
CA LYS A 171 18.54 -39.87 -7.60
C LYS A 171 19.03 -39.89 -9.04
N LEU A 172 19.74 -38.84 -9.50
CA LEU A 172 20.09 -38.62 -10.90
C LEU A 172 21.60 -38.64 -11.16
N PHE A 173 22.42 -38.71 -10.11
CA PHE A 173 23.88 -38.73 -10.20
C PHE A 173 24.46 -40.01 -9.59
N ASP A 174 25.22 -40.76 -10.39
CA ASP A 174 25.95 -41.94 -9.91
C ASP A 174 27.27 -41.52 -9.25
N GLY A 175 27.19 -41.18 -7.95
CA GLY A 175 28.35 -40.79 -7.16
C GLY A 175 29.37 -41.92 -6.91
N LYS A 176 28.99 -43.19 -7.08
CA LYS A 176 29.94 -44.32 -6.95
C LYS A 176 30.75 -44.48 -8.22
N GLY A 177 30.08 -44.46 -9.39
CA GLY A 177 30.72 -44.48 -10.70
C GLY A 177 31.63 -43.27 -10.91
N TYR A 178 31.18 -42.07 -10.53
CA TYR A 178 31.98 -40.85 -10.60
C TYR A 178 33.30 -40.94 -9.83
N ARG A 179 33.25 -41.35 -8.55
CA ARG A 179 34.45 -41.49 -7.72
C ARG A 179 35.41 -42.55 -8.25
N LYS A 180 34.88 -43.65 -8.78
CA LYS A 180 35.69 -44.69 -9.42
C LYS A 180 36.41 -44.16 -10.66
N ALA A 181 35.70 -43.41 -11.51
CA ALA A 181 36.29 -42.82 -12.71
C ALA A 181 37.36 -41.76 -12.41
N LEU A 182 37.18 -40.95 -11.35
CA LEU A 182 38.22 -40.04 -10.88
C LEU A 182 39.47 -40.80 -10.40
N ALA A 183 39.28 -41.86 -9.60
CA ALA A 183 40.38 -42.66 -9.11
C ALA A 183 41.13 -43.39 -10.24
N GLU A 184 40.41 -43.89 -11.25
CA GLU A 184 41.02 -44.50 -12.45
C GLU A 184 41.85 -43.48 -13.24
N LEU A 185 41.36 -42.25 -13.41
CA LEU A 185 42.09 -41.18 -14.08
C LEU A 185 43.34 -40.75 -13.29
N GLU A 186 43.21 -40.64 -11.96
CA GLU A 186 44.35 -40.40 -11.06
C GLU A 186 45.41 -41.50 -11.17
N GLU A 187 44.99 -42.76 -11.21
CA GLU A 187 45.88 -43.90 -11.37
C GLU A 187 46.57 -43.89 -12.74
N GLU A 188 45.86 -43.57 -13.82
CA GLU A 188 46.45 -43.40 -15.15
C GLU A 188 47.53 -42.32 -15.16
N TYR A 189 47.27 -41.17 -14.53
CA TYR A 189 48.24 -40.09 -14.39
C TYR A 189 49.44 -40.50 -13.54
N PHE A 190 49.19 -41.23 -12.44
CA PHE A 190 50.23 -41.74 -11.56
C PHE A 190 51.12 -42.77 -12.27
N GLN A 191 50.55 -43.70 -13.03
CA GLN A 191 51.30 -44.71 -13.78
C GLN A 191 52.13 -44.07 -14.91
N ALA A 192 51.58 -43.09 -15.62
CA ALA A 192 52.32 -42.35 -16.64
C ALA A 192 53.54 -41.62 -16.03
N TRP A 193 53.33 -40.92 -14.92
CA TRP A 193 54.41 -40.26 -14.16
C TRP A 193 55.45 -41.27 -13.66
N LYS A 194 55.01 -42.37 -13.03
CA LYS A 194 55.88 -43.45 -12.54
C LYS A 194 56.73 -44.05 -13.65
N HIS A 195 56.15 -44.27 -14.83
CA HIS A 195 56.87 -44.76 -15.99
C HIS A 195 57.97 -43.77 -16.42
N GLU A 196 57.66 -42.48 -16.51
CA GLU A 196 58.66 -41.44 -16.84
C GLU A 196 59.79 -41.38 -15.81
N VAL A 197 59.48 -41.47 -14.51
CA VAL A 197 60.47 -41.53 -13.42
C VAL A 197 61.37 -42.75 -13.56
N LEU A 198 60.81 -43.95 -13.73
CA LEU A 198 61.58 -45.19 -13.90
C LEU A 198 62.47 -45.14 -15.15
N GLN A 199 62.00 -44.54 -16.24
CA GLN A 199 62.82 -44.36 -17.45
C GLN A 199 63.98 -43.40 -17.18
N LYS A 200 63.76 -42.32 -16.41
CA LYS A 200 64.81 -41.40 -16.00
C LYS A 200 65.85 -42.07 -15.10
N GLU A 201 65.42 -42.89 -14.13
CA GLU A 201 66.34 -43.67 -13.28
C GLU A 201 67.16 -44.66 -14.11
N ARG A 202 66.52 -45.40 -15.03
CA ARG A 202 67.22 -46.31 -15.94
C ARG A 202 68.20 -45.59 -16.86
N TRP A 203 67.88 -44.35 -17.26
CA TRP A 203 68.81 -43.50 -17.99
C TRP A 203 70.05 -43.16 -17.14
N ILE A 204 69.86 -42.72 -15.90
CA ILE A 204 70.95 -42.39 -14.96
C ILE A 204 71.86 -43.62 -14.76
N ASP A 205 71.29 -44.77 -14.45
CA ASP A 205 72.03 -46.03 -14.29
C ASP A 205 72.84 -46.40 -15.55
N TRP A 206 72.24 -46.20 -16.73
CA TRP A 206 72.89 -46.47 -17.99
C TRP A 206 74.00 -45.46 -18.28
N SER A 207 73.76 -44.17 -18.06
CA SER A 207 74.74 -43.11 -18.30
C SER A 207 75.93 -43.25 -17.37
N ASP A 208 75.72 -43.63 -16.11
CA ASP A 208 76.79 -43.85 -15.15
C ASP A 208 77.66 -45.06 -15.54
N LYS A 209 77.04 -46.18 -15.94
CA LYS A 209 77.76 -47.34 -16.45
C LYS A 209 78.52 -47.05 -17.73
N ALA A 210 77.93 -46.27 -18.65
CA ALA A 210 78.57 -45.88 -19.90
C ALA A 210 79.75 -44.93 -19.64
N ASN A 211 79.55 -43.92 -18.78
CA ASN A 211 80.60 -42.99 -18.34
C ASN A 211 81.75 -43.73 -17.66
N ALA A 212 81.49 -44.67 -16.75
CA ALA A 212 82.54 -45.45 -16.10
C ALA A 212 83.36 -46.27 -17.11
N ARG A 213 82.70 -46.88 -18.12
CA ARG A 213 83.37 -47.61 -19.20
C ARG A 213 84.19 -46.67 -20.09
N PHE A 214 83.67 -45.50 -20.43
CA PHE A 214 84.37 -44.50 -21.22
C PHE A 214 85.55 -43.91 -20.46
N ALA A 215 85.40 -43.63 -19.16
CA ALA A 215 86.48 -43.19 -18.29
C ALA A 215 87.61 -44.23 -18.22
N LEU A 216 87.29 -45.52 -18.06
CA LEU A 216 88.29 -46.59 -18.08
C LEU A 216 88.98 -46.71 -19.45
N PHE A 217 88.22 -46.62 -20.54
CA PHE A 217 88.77 -46.64 -21.91
C PHE A 217 89.69 -45.45 -22.16
N ASN A 218 89.25 -44.23 -21.86
CA ASN A 218 90.03 -43.00 -21.99
C ASN A 218 91.28 -43.05 -21.12
N TRP A 219 91.19 -43.56 -19.89
CA TRP A 219 92.34 -43.75 -19.01
C TRP A 219 93.38 -44.70 -19.63
N ARG A 220 92.95 -45.83 -20.21
CA ARG A 220 93.87 -46.74 -20.92
C ARG A 220 94.50 -46.11 -22.15
N VAL A 221 93.70 -45.39 -22.95
CA VAL A 221 94.19 -44.66 -24.14
C VAL A 221 95.25 -43.63 -23.71
N GLU A 222 95.03 -42.93 -22.60
CA GLU A 222 95.98 -41.97 -22.04
C GLU A 222 97.26 -42.64 -21.52
N GLN A 223 97.16 -43.80 -20.87
CA GLN A 223 98.34 -44.60 -20.47
C GLN A 223 99.13 -45.08 -21.69
N ASN A 224 98.44 -45.60 -22.71
CA ASN A 224 99.05 -46.02 -23.96
C ASN A 224 99.75 -44.85 -24.67
N ARG A 225 99.11 -43.67 -24.70
CA ARG A 225 99.66 -42.44 -25.26
C ARG A 225 100.92 -41.99 -24.50
N ARG A 226 100.91 -42.10 -23.17
CA ARG A 226 102.10 -41.83 -22.34
C ARG A 226 103.23 -42.82 -22.61
N ALA A 227 102.94 -44.09 -22.90
CA ALA A 227 103.95 -45.11 -23.17
C ALA A 227 104.72 -44.88 -24.48
N ILE A 228 104.13 -44.21 -25.47
CA ILE A 228 104.79 -43.84 -26.74
C ILE A 228 105.28 -42.39 -26.77
N ALA A 229 105.03 -41.61 -25.70
CA ALA A 229 105.34 -40.19 -25.67
C ALA A 229 106.86 -39.96 -25.80
N GLY A 230 107.26 -39.24 -26.86
CA GLY A 230 108.68 -38.97 -27.18
C GLY A 230 109.28 -39.84 -28.29
N TYR A 231 108.54 -40.82 -28.81
CA TYR A 231 108.95 -41.66 -29.94
C TYR A 231 108.03 -41.48 -31.16
N ASN A 232 108.60 -41.21 -32.34
CA ASN A 232 107.84 -41.15 -33.62
C ASN A 232 107.51 -42.58 -34.08
N SER A 233 106.39 -43.11 -33.58
CA SER A 233 105.92 -44.45 -33.88
C SER A 233 104.62 -44.41 -34.68
N ILE A 234 104.51 -45.26 -35.71
CA ILE A 234 103.30 -45.39 -36.54
C ILE A 234 102.05 -45.80 -35.71
N LEU A 235 102.26 -46.27 -34.47
CA LEU A 235 101.22 -46.62 -33.52
C LEU A 235 100.38 -45.41 -33.08
N GLU A 236 100.91 -44.18 -33.11
CA GLU A 236 100.18 -42.96 -32.71
C GLU A 236 98.92 -42.73 -33.54
N HIS A 237 98.88 -43.20 -34.79
CA HIS A 237 97.71 -43.08 -35.67
C HIS A 237 96.66 -44.18 -35.44
N LEU A 238 96.94 -45.19 -34.62
CA LEU A 238 95.97 -46.24 -34.30
C LEU A 238 94.95 -45.75 -33.24
N PRO A 239 93.65 -46.11 -33.36
CA PRO A 239 92.60 -45.67 -32.45
C PRO A 239 92.88 -45.89 -30.95
N ALA A 240 93.72 -46.88 -30.62
CA ALA A 240 94.12 -47.20 -29.25
C ALA A 240 94.95 -46.10 -28.55
N TYR A 241 95.44 -45.09 -29.29
CA TYR A 241 96.36 -44.06 -28.79
C TYR A 241 95.81 -42.62 -28.87
N TRP A 242 94.73 -42.37 -29.61
CA TRP A 242 94.16 -41.01 -29.78
C TRP A 242 92.64 -40.92 -29.58
N MET A 243 91.91 -42.04 -29.60
CA MET A 243 90.45 -42.00 -29.52
C MET A 243 89.98 -41.82 -28.08
N THR A 244 89.38 -40.67 -27.75
CA THR A 244 88.61 -40.48 -26.51
C THR A 244 87.12 -40.69 -26.76
N ARG A 245 86.40 -41.13 -25.72
CA ARG A 245 84.96 -41.33 -25.74
C ARG A 245 84.32 -40.44 -24.68
N GLU A 246 83.33 -39.66 -25.09
CA GLU A 246 82.49 -38.87 -24.20
C GLU A 246 81.02 -39.18 -24.49
N LEU A 247 80.14 -38.92 -23.53
CA LEU A 247 78.69 -39.00 -23.73
C LEU A 247 78.19 -37.83 -24.59
N GLU A 248 78.66 -37.77 -25.83
CA GLU A 248 78.10 -36.88 -26.85
C GLU A 248 76.85 -37.50 -27.48
N GLY A 249 75.91 -36.66 -27.94
CA GLY A 249 74.60 -37.08 -28.44
C GLY A 249 74.61 -38.15 -29.54
N LYS A 250 75.72 -38.32 -30.26
CA LYS A 250 75.90 -39.36 -31.29
C LYS A 250 75.96 -40.78 -30.71
N TYR A 251 76.43 -40.96 -29.48
CA TYR A 251 76.62 -42.27 -28.84
C TYR A 251 75.48 -42.66 -27.88
N ILE A 252 74.48 -41.78 -27.73
CA ILE A 252 73.32 -41.99 -26.86
C ILE A 252 72.21 -42.71 -27.66
N PRO A 253 71.72 -43.88 -27.20
CA PRO A 253 70.60 -44.56 -27.83
C PRO A 253 69.37 -43.65 -27.99
N SER A 254 68.62 -43.81 -29.08
CA SER A 254 67.45 -42.97 -29.41
C SER A 254 66.44 -42.86 -28.26
N ARG A 255 66.18 -43.97 -27.55
CA ARG A 255 65.26 -44.02 -26.38
C ARG A 255 65.64 -43.09 -25.22
N TRP A 256 66.91 -42.66 -25.16
CA TRP A 256 67.44 -41.85 -24.07
C TRP A 256 67.70 -40.38 -24.44
N ARG A 257 67.58 -40.02 -25.73
CA ARG A 257 67.85 -38.64 -26.19
C ARG A 257 67.05 -37.59 -25.44
N MET A 258 65.79 -37.89 -25.13
CA MET A 258 64.90 -36.99 -24.38
C MET A 258 65.43 -36.62 -22.98
N PHE A 259 66.24 -37.45 -22.34
CA PHE A 259 66.84 -37.15 -21.02
C PHE A 259 68.24 -36.53 -21.11
N ALA A 260 68.94 -36.72 -22.23
CA ALA A 260 70.30 -36.25 -22.44
C ALA A 260 70.40 -34.74 -22.72
N GLU A 261 69.38 -34.16 -23.35
CA GLU A 261 69.36 -32.75 -23.77
C GLU A 261 69.17 -31.73 -22.62
N GLY A 262 69.24 -32.16 -21.36
CA GLY A 262 69.33 -31.29 -20.17
C GLY A 262 68.07 -30.49 -19.78
N GLY A 263 67.04 -30.44 -20.64
CA GLY A 263 65.84 -29.62 -20.44
C GLY A 263 64.55 -30.36 -20.04
N TYR A 264 64.55 -31.70 -19.98
CA TYR A 264 63.32 -32.47 -19.77
C TYR A 264 62.88 -32.51 -18.31
N LYS A 265 61.72 -31.89 -18.02
CA LYS A 265 61.04 -31.95 -16.73
C LYS A 265 59.90 -32.97 -16.79
N ILE A 266 59.93 -33.95 -15.89
CA ILE A 266 58.83 -34.90 -15.69
C ILE A 266 57.61 -34.09 -15.24
N ARG A 267 56.51 -34.17 -15.99
CA ARG A 267 55.31 -33.37 -15.71
C ARG A 267 54.37 -34.16 -14.80
N THR A 268 54.04 -33.62 -13.63
CA THR A 268 52.94 -34.15 -12.82
C THR A 268 51.63 -33.63 -13.40
N ARG A 269 50.74 -34.53 -13.82
CA ARG A 269 49.36 -34.18 -14.22
C ARG A 269 48.45 -34.22 -13.02
N SER A 270 47.56 -33.25 -12.90
CA SER A 270 46.51 -33.16 -11.88
C SER A 270 45.16 -33.08 -12.57
N ILE A 271 44.12 -33.63 -11.95
CA ILE A 271 42.75 -33.54 -12.48
C ILE A 271 42.37 -32.06 -12.68
N SER A 272 42.00 -31.69 -13.90
CA SER A 272 41.49 -30.35 -14.18
C SER A 272 39.98 -30.25 -13.89
N PRO A 273 39.46 -29.03 -13.70
CA PRO A 273 38.00 -28.82 -13.65
C PRO A 273 37.28 -29.30 -14.91
N GLU A 274 37.94 -29.26 -16.08
CA GLU A 274 37.39 -29.73 -17.34
C GLU A 274 37.23 -31.26 -17.35
N ASP A 275 38.24 -31.99 -16.86
CA ASP A 275 38.19 -33.45 -16.70
C ASP A 275 37.06 -33.85 -15.74
N SER A 276 36.97 -33.14 -14.61
CA SER A 276 35.92 -33.34 -13.61
C SER A 276 34.52 -33.08 -14.20
N ALA A 277 34.36 -32.03 -15.01
CA ALA A 277 33.11 -31.71 -15.69
C ALA A 277 32.75 -32.74 -16.76
N ALA A 278 33.73 -33.24 -17.52
CA ALA A 278 33.54 -34.29 -18.52
C ALA A 278 33.07 -35.61 -17.88
N ILE A 279 33.70 -36.00 -16.77
CA ILE A 279 33.29 -37.18 -15.99
C ILE A 279 31.90 -36.95 -15.39
N THR A 280 31.63 -35.77 -14.82
CA THR A 280 30.31 -35.43 -14.25
C THR A 280 29.19 -35.57 -15.29
N ARG A 281 29.42 -35.11 -16.53
CA ARG A 281 28.45 -35.23 -17.62
C ARG A 281 28.11 -36.69 -17.95
N ARG A 282 29.08 -37.61 -17.82
CA ARG A 282 28.90 -39.04 -18.09
C ARG A 282 28.05 -39.74 -17.02
N PHE A 283 28.14 -39.31 -15.77
CA PHE A 283 27.47 -39.94 -14.62
C PHE A 283 26.19 -39.22 -14.17
N THR A 284 25.79 -38.15 -14.86
CA THR A 284 24.53 -37.44 -14.62
C THR A 284 23.48 -37.87 -15.67
N ASP A 285 22.31 -38.30 -15.21
CA ASP A 285 21.20 -38.68 -16.09
C ASP A 285 20.41 -37.44 -16.58
N TYR A 286 20.96 -36.77 -17.60
CA TYR A 286 20.33 -35.58 -18.19
C TYR A 286 18.97 -35.88 -18.85
N GLY A 287 18.74 -37.11 -19.31
CA GLY A 287 17.46 -37.52 -19.89
C GLY A 287 16.34 -37.44 -18.86
N LYS A 288 16.56 -38.03 -17.67
CA LYS A 288 15.60 -37.93 -16.56
C LYS A 288 15.48 -36.52 -16.00
N MET A 289 16.56 -35.73 -15.98
CA MET A 289 16.48 -34.32 -15.59
C MET A 289 15.55 -33.53 -16.52
N ALA A 290 15.69 -33.72 -17.84
CA ALA A 290 14.83 -33.08 -18.83
C ALA A 290 13.38 -33.56 -18.75
N GLU A 291 13.15 -34.85 -18.51
CA GLU A 291 11.80 -35.39 -18.30
C GLU A 291 11.15 -34.80 -17.04
N ASN A 292 11.90 -34.72 -15.93
CA ASN A 292 11.43 -34.11 -14.70
C ASN A 292 11.10 -32.62 -14.87
N GLN A 293 11.92 -31.90 -15.64
CA GLN A 293 11.68 -30.50 -15.99
C GLN A 293 10.38 -30.34 -16.81
N LYS A 294 10.15 -31.20 -17.81
CA LYS A 294 8.88 -31.22 -18.56
C LYS A 294 7.68 -31.49 -17.65
N ARG A 295 7.80 -32.39 -16.67
CA ARG A 295 6.73 -32.65 -15.69
C ARG A 295 6.46 -31.43 -14.80
N LYS A 296 7.49 -30.68 -14.39
CA LYS A 296 7.32 -29.41 -13.66
C LYS A 296 6.55 -28.40 -14.50
N GLU A 297 6.90 -28.24 -15.78
CA GLU A 297 6.22 -27.33 -16.70
C GLU A 297 4.75 -27.73 -16.93
N GLN A 298 4.46 -29.03 -17.02
CA GLN A 298 3.11 -29.56 -17.18
C GLN A 298 2.26 -29.51 -15.91
N ALA A 299 2.80 -29.11 -14.76
CA ALA A 299 2.09 -29.16 -13.49
C ALA A 299 0.81 -28.33 -13.47
N GLY A 300 0.80 -27.14 -14.09
CA GLY A 300 -0.40 -26.32 -14.23
C GLY A 300 -1.49 -27.02 -15.05
N ALA A 301 -1.14 -27.50 -16.26
CA ALA A 301 -2.09 -28.20 -17.13
C ALA A 301 -2.63 -29.51 -16.50
N MET A 302 -1.79 -30.23 -15.74
CA MET A 302 -2.20 -31.43 -15.01
C MET A 302 -3.10 -31.09 -13.82
N TYR A 303 -2.91 -29.93 -13.17
CA TYR A 303 -3.81 -29.45 -12.13
C TYR A 303 -5.22 -29.24 -12.70
N ASP A 304 -5.35 -28.45 -13.77
CA ASP A 304 -6.65 -28.16 -14.39
C ASP A 304 -7.35 -29.43 -14.91
N LYS A 305 -6.57 -30.39 -15.40
CA LYS A 305 -7.08 -31.69 -15.87
C LYS A 305 -7.66 -32.55 -14.75
N TYR A 306 -6.98 -32.62 -13.60
CA TYR A 306 -7.37 -33.51 -12.49
C TYR A 306 -8.30 -32.84 -11.48
N VAL A 307 -8.08 -31.57 -11.18
CA VAL A 307 -8.82 -30.76 -10.21
C VAL A 307 -9.82 -29.89 -10.95
N ARG A 308 -10.90 -30.50 -11.45
CA ARG A 308 -11.95 -29.78 -12.18
C ARG A 308 -12.80 -28.87 -11.30
N PHE A 309 -12.91 -29.22 -10.01
CA PHE A 309 -13.71 -28.53 -9.01
C PHE A 309 -12.81 -28.19 -7.81
N PRO A 310 -12.08 -27.07 -7.87
CA PRO A 310 -11.19 -26.68 -6.79
C PRO A 310 -11.97 -26.36 -5.51
N TYR A 311 -11.33 -26.52 -4.36
CA TYR A 311 -11.89 -26.04 -3.10
C TYR A 311 -11.85 -24.51 -3.08
N GLU A 312 -13.01 -23.90 -2.89
CA GLU A 312 -13.15 -22.45 -2.73
C GLU A 312 -13.29 -22.10 -1.23
N PRO A 313 -12.81 -20.93 -0.78
CA PRO A 313 -13.03 -20.50 0.59
C PRO A 313 -14.53 -20.25 0.81
N ALA A 314 -15.12 -20.98 1.75
CA ALA A 314 -16.51 -20.84 2.14
C ALA A 314 -16.64 -20.69 3.65
N ARG A 315 -17.74 -20.04 4.05
CA ARG A 315 -18.15 -19.93 5.44
C ARG A 315 -18.45 -21.30 6.05
N LEU A 316 -19.02 -22.17 5.22
CA LEU A 316 -19.40 -23.52 5.55
C LEU A 316 -19.28 -24.38 4.28
N ASP A 317 -18.61 -25.52 4.40
CA ASP A 317 -18.64 -26.60 3.39
C ASP A 317 -19.00 -27.89 4.11
N THR A 318 -20.25 -28.35 3.95
CA THR A 318 -20.76 -29.54 4.66
C THR A 318 -21.02 -30.69 3.71
N VAL A 319 -20.67 -31.91 4.12
CA VAL A 319 -21.07 -33.15 3.45
C VAL A 319 -22.40 -33.61 4.03
N ILE A 320 -23.50 -33.44 3.29
CA ILE A 320 -24.85 -33.72 3.80
C ILE A 320 -25.33 -35.12 3.41
N ARG A 321 -25.96 -35.82 4.36
CA ARG A 321 -26.79 -37.01 4.12
C ARG A 321 -28.27 -36.61 4.05
N GLU A 322 -29.04 -37.27 3.18
CA GLU A 322 -30.46 -36.99 2.89
C GLU A 322 -31.27 -36.73 4.18
N GLY A 323 -31.66 -35.47 4.37
CA GLY A 323 -32.57 -35.00 5.41
C GLY A 323 -33.63 -34.12 4.78
N ASN A 324 -34.74 -33.91 5.49
CA ASN A 324 -35.91 -33.26 4.90
C ASN A 324 -35.67 -31.75 4.61
N LYS A 325 -34.84 -31.06 5.41
CA LYS A 325 -34.47 -29.64 5.28
C LYS A 325 -33.11 -29.35 5.94
N PHE A 326 -32.35 -28.39 5.42
CA PHE A 326 -31.12 -27.87 6.02
C PHE A 326 -31.30 -26.40 6.45
N VAL A 327 -30.87 -26.06 7.66
CA VAL A 327 -31.02 -24.72 8.24
C VAL A 327 -29.65 -24.23 8.72
N TYR A 328 -29.25 -23.03 8.32
CA TYR A 328 -27.99 -22.42 8.71
C TYR A 328 -28.17 -20.99 9.23
N TYR A 329 -27.61 -20.71 10.40
CA TYR A 329 -27.58 -19.38 10.99
C TYR A 329 -26.33 -18.62 10.52
N TYR A 330 -26.53 -17.56 9.75
CA TYR A 330 -25.48 -16.73 9.20
C TYR A 330 -25.37 -15.43 10.01
N LYS A 331 -24.16 -15.09 10.45
CA LYS A 331 -23.86 -13.82 11.15
C LYS A 331 -22.62 -13.16 10.55
N GLN A 332 -22.74 -11.88 10.21
CA GLN A 332 -21.67 -11.06 9.65
C GLN A 332 -21.65 -9.67 10.28
N GLU A 333 -20.45 -9.22 10.70
CA GLU A 333 -20.24 -7.83 11.10
C GLU A 333 -19.80 -7.00 9.89
N LEU A 334 -20.41 -5.83 9.70
CA LEU A 334 -20.08 -4.87 8.65
C LEU A 334 -19.74 -3.50 9.24
N PRO A 335 -18.79 -2.74 8.67
CA PRO A 335 -18.57 -1.36 9.07
C PRO A 335 -19.75 -0.47 8.64
N ALA A 336 -20.14 0.44 9.51
CA ALA A 336 -21.16 1.44 9.22
C ALA A 336 -20.56 2.58 8.38
N THR A 337 -21.13 2.79 7.20
CA THR A 337 -20.75 3.86 6.26
C THR A 337 -21.97 4.66 5.84
N GLU A 338 -21.76 5.76 5.10
CA GLU A 338 -22.79 6.65 4.55
C GLU A 338 -23.96 5.89 3.89
N ASN A 339 -23.65 4.77 3.23
CA ASN A 339 -24.60 3.99 2.42
C ASN A 339 -25.23 2.81 3.17
N THR A 340 -25.07 2.73 4.49
CA THR A 340 -25.58 1.63 5.32
C THR A 340 -26.82 2.03 6.12
N LYS A 341 -27.65 2.96 5.62
CA LYS A 341 -28.96 3.29 6.22
C LYS A 341 -30.01 2.20 5.94
N ARG A 342 -29.93 1.60 4.76
CA ARG A 342 -30.76 0.49 4.30
C ARG A 342 -29.88 -0.52 3.57
N ILE A 343 -30.05 -1.80 3.88
CA ILE A 343 -29.34 -2.90 3.20
C ILE A 343 -30.38 -3.92 2.77
N ASP A 344 -30.44 -4.23 1.48
CA ASP A 344 -31.31 -5.28 0.95
C ASP A 344 -30.46 -6.55 0.76
N LEU A 345 -30.77 -7.61 1.50
CA LEU A 345 -30.05 -8.88 1.47
C LEU A 345 -30.81 -9.91 0.63
N THR A 346 -30.14 -10.50 -0.34
CA THR A 346 -30.62 -11.63 -1.15
C THR A 346 -29.64 -12.80 -1.07
N LEU A 347 -30.05 -13.94 -1.60
CA LEU A 347 -29.25 -15.16 -1.70
C LEU A 347 -29.27 -15.65 -3.13
N ASP A 348 -28.11 -15.63 -3.76
CA ASP A 348 -27.92 -16.18 -5.09
C ASP A 348 -27.51 -17.64 -4.95
N GLY A 349 -28.18 -18.51 -5.69
CA GLY A 349 -27.98 -19.95 -5.61
C GLY A 349 -27.57 -20.56 -6.93
N LEU A 350 -26.62 -21.49 -6.91
CA LEU A 350 -26.17 -22.25 -8.07
C LEU A 350 -26.00 -23.72 -7.69
N ILE A 351 -26.53 -24.63 -8.50
CA ILE A 351 -26.22 -26.06 -8.38
C ILE A 351 -25.15 -26.41 -9.40
N LEU A 352 -24.08 -27.03 -8.91
CA LEU A 352 -22.96 -27.53 -9.69
C LEU A 352 -22.97 -29.06 -9.69
N SER A 353 -23.33 -29.66 -10.82
CA SER A 353 -23.36 -31.12 -10.96
C SER A 353 -21.98 -31.70 -11.26
N LYS A 354 -21.82 -33.01 -11.05
CA LYS A 354 -20.62 -33.77 -11.47
C LYS A 354 -20.26 -33.59 -12.95
N ASP A 355 -21.27 -33.40 -13.80
CA ASP A 355 -21.12 -33.24 -15.26
C ASP A 355 -20.73 -31.81 -15.68
N GLU A 356 -20.28 -30.97 -14.74
CA GLU A 356 -19.94 -29.55 -14.93
C GLU A 356 -21.13 -28.66 -15.32
N THR A 357 -22.34 -29.20 -15.33
CA THR A 357 -23.56 -28.43 -15.57
C THR A 357 -23.83 -27.49 -14.42
N ARG A 358 -24.02 -26.21 -14.77
CA ARG A 358 -24.32 -25.11 -13.84
C ARG A 358 -25.77 -24.74 -14.01
N THR A 359 -26.58 -24.98 -12.99
CA THR A 359 -28.00 -24.62 -13.01
C THR A 359 -28.27 -23.53 -11.97
N PRO A 360 -28.64 -22.31 -12.40
CA PRO A 360 -28.97 -21.24 -11.48
C PRO A 360 -30.30 -21.54 -10.77
N LEU A 361 -30.35 -21.26 -9.47
CA LEU A 361 -31.58 -21.35 -8.69
C LEU A 361 -32.48 -20.14 -8.96
N PRO A 362 -33.81 -20.29 -8.79
CA PRO A 362 -34.70 -19.14 -8.83
C PRO A 362 -34.32 -18.11 -7.75
N PRO A 363 -34.56 -16.81 -7.99
CA PRO A 363 -34.23 -15.76 -7.03
C PRO A 363 -34.92 -16.03 -5.70
N SER A 364 -34.17 -15.90 -4.62
CA SER A 364 -34.64 -16.06 -3.24
C SER A 364 -35.41 -14.83 -2.76
N ASP A 365 -35.96 -14.91 -1.54
CA ASP A 365 -36.64 -13.78 -0.91
C ASP A 365 -35.63 -12.73 -0.43
N THR A 366 -36.01 -11.46 -0.46
CA THR A 366 -35.17 -10.33 -0.01
C THR A 366 -35.54 -9.91 1.41
N ILE A 367 -34.55 -9.74 2.28
CA ILE A 367 -34.71 -9.14 3.61
C ILE A 367 -34.14 -7.73 3.59
N THR A 368 -34.94 -6.74 3.94
CA THR A 368 -34.51 -5.35 4.06
C THR A 368 -34.14 -5.02 5.50
N TYR A 369 -32.88 -4.63 5.73
CA TYR A 369 -32.38 -4.16 7.00
C TYR A 369 -32.45 -2.63 7.05
N PHE A 370 -33.13 -2.09 8.05
CA PHE A 370 -33.11 -0.68 8.40
C PHE A 370 -32.18 -0.45 9.59
N ILE A 371 -31.15 0.37 9.39
CA ILE A 371 -30.14 0.57 10.41
C ILE A 371 -30.50 1.78 11.26
N SER A 372 -30.87 1.51 12.51
CA SER A 372 -31.08 2.52 13.54
C SER A 372 -29.74 2.98 14.12
N SER A 373 -29.53 4.29 14.17
CA SER A 373 -28.25 4.91 14.52
C SER A 373 -28.44 6.06 15.50
N MET A 374 -27.40 6.34 16.30
CA MET A 374 -27.41 7.46 17.24
C MET A 374 -27.41 8.84 16.54
N VAL A 375 -27.11 8.86 15.24
CA VAL A 375 -27.22 10.04 14.37
C VAL A 375 -28.61 10.70 14.40
N GLN A 376 -29.66 9.93 14.69
CA GLN A 376 -31.02 10.48 14.80
C GLN A 376 -31.14 11.50 15.95
N PHE A 377 -30.35 11.33 17.02
CA PHE A 377 -30.37 12.17 18.20
C PHE A 377 -29.46 13.41 18.11
N LEU A 378 -28.87 13.69 16.94
CA LEU A 378 -28.02 14.86 16.76
C LEU A 378 -28.78 16.17 16.93
N ASP A 379 -28.17 17.10 17.67
CA ASP A 379 -28.61 18.48 17.72
C ASP A 379 -28.14 19.22 16.46
N ARG A 380 -29.09 19.60 15.61
CA ARG A 380 -28.85 20.30 14.33
C ARG A 380 -28.92 21.82 14.47
N THR A 381 -29.05 22.35 15.68
CA THR A 381 -29.08 23.79 15.88
C THR A 381 -27.75 24.42 15.45
N PRO A 382 -27.77 25.45 14.59
CA PRO A 382 -26.55 26.09 14.13
C PRO A 382 -25.87 26.82 15.28
N ARG A 383 -24.54 26.67 15.37
CA ARG A 383 -23.71 27.39 16.33
C ARG A 383 -23.10 28.63 15.71
N TYR A 384 -22.84 29.62 16.55
CA TYR A 384 -22.28 30.89 16.13
C TYR A 384 -21.01 31.21 16.91
N LYS A 385 -19.97 31.64 16.21
CA LYS A 385 -18.74 32.22 16.78
C LYS A 385 -18.79 33.74 16.68
N LYS A 386 -18.27 34.40 17.70
CA LYS A 386 -18.12 35.87 17.69
C LYS A 386 -16.94 36.22 16.79
N LYS A 387 -17.22 36.85 15.64
CA LYS A 387 -16.18 37.42 14.77
C LYS A 387 -16.06 38.90 15.10
N ILE A 388 -14.87 39.30 15.51
CA ILE A 388 -14.52 40.71 15.72
C ILE A 388 -14.15 41.29 14.36
N VAL A 389 -14.95 42.23 13.88
CA VAL A 389 -14.66 42.97 12.65
C VAL A 389 -14.25 44.39 13.05
N THR A 390 -13.08 44.82 12.63
CA THR A 390 -12.56 46.18 12.87
C THR A 390 -12.89 47.08 11.69
N ARG A 391 -13.16 48.36 11.98
CA ARG A 391 -13.48 49.36 10.95
C ARG A 391 -12.30 49.68 10.07
N LYS A 392 -11.11 49.80 10.66
CA LYS A 392 -9.87 50.18 9.97
C LYS A 392 -9.07 48.95 9.56
N ASP A 393 -8.40 49.05 8.43
CA ASP A 393 -7.50 48.03 7.88
C ASP A 393 -6.34 48.70 7.12
N GLU A 394 -5.24 47.98 6.94
CA GLU A 394 -4.03 48.49 6.27
C GLU A 394 -3.48 47.49 5.27
N VAL A 395 -3.21 47.95 4.05
CA VAL A 395 -2.63 47.12 2.98
C VAL A 395 -1.34 47.77 2.47
N SER A 396 -0.24 47.03 2.45
CA SER A 396 1.05 47.53 1.94
C SER A 396 1.37 46.95 0.55
N LEU A 397 1.78 47.80 -0.38
CA LEU A 397 2.26 47.42 -1.72
C LEU A 397 3.56 48.16 -2.04
N ARG A 398 4.53 47.49 -2.66
CA ARG A 398 5.77 48.15 -3.09
C ARG A 398 5.93 48.09 -4.60
N ALA A 399 6.26 49.23 -5.20
CA ALA A 399 6.55 49.37 -6.62
C ALA A 399 8.03 49.73 -6.81
N TYR A 400 8.72 49.02 -7.70
CA TYR A 400 10.15 49.27 -7.98
C TYR A 400 10.29 50.22 -9.17
N VAL A 401 10.52 51.49 -8.88
CA VAL A 401 10.55 52.53 -9.92
C VAL A 401 12.00 52.84 -10.33
N ALA A 402 12.29 52.66 -11.61
CA ALA A 402 13.56 52.98 -12.24
C ALA A 402 13.62 54.47 -12.59
N TYR A 403 14.70 55.13 -12.17
CA TYR A 403 15.01 56.52 -12.49
C TYR A 403 16.38 56.62 -13.17
N LYS A 404 16.58 57.62 -14.02
CA LYS A 404 17.91 57.96 -14.52
C LYS A 404 18.81 58.41 -13.35
N THR A 405 20.11 58.16 -13.46
CA THR A 405 21.10 58.53 -12.45
C THR A 405 21.03 60.03 -12.13
N GLY A 406 20.94 60.38 -10.84
CA GLY A 406 20.84 61.76 -10.38
C GLY A 406 19.54 62.49 -10.73
N SER A 407 18.55 61.81 -11.31
CA SER A 407 17.26 62.41 -11.69
C SER A 407 16.12 61.97 -10.74
N THR A 408 15.16 62.88 -10.60
CA THR A 408 13.88 62.69 -9.90
C THR A 408 12.72 62.53 -10.88
N GLU A 409 12.94 62.79 -12.17
CA GLU A 409 11.91 62.77 -13.22
C GLU A 409 11.39 61.34 -13.44
N PHE A 410 10.07 61.16 -13.32
CA PHE A 410 9.42 59.89 -13.62
C PHE A 410 9.09 59.80 -15.12
N ARG A 411 9.46 58.69 -15.75
CA ARG A 411 9.08 58.36 -17.14
C ARG A 411 8.58 56.93 -17.22
N GLU A 412 7.48 56.72 -17.93
CA GLU A 412 6.85 55.39 -18.07
C GLU A 412 7.72 54.41 -18.84
N GLU A 413 8.46 54.90 -19.83
CA GLU A 413 9.27 54.10 -20.76
C GLU A 413 10.60 53.67 -20.13
N THR A 414 10.93 54.17 -18.93
CA THR A 414 12.19 53.82 -18.26
C THR A 414 12.05 52.48 -17.55
N GLY A 415 12.79 51.48 -18.01
CA GLY A 415 12.80 50.14 -17.41
C GLY A 415 11.42 49.49 -17.43
N ASN A 416 10.94 49.04 -16.27
CA ASN A 416 9.64 48.37 -16.11
C ASN A 416 8.59 49.24 -15.41
N ASN A 417 8.77 50.57 -15.40
CA ASN A 417 7.94 51.51 -14.64
C ASN A 417 6.45 51.38 -14.96
N ARG A 418 6.09 51.21 -16.23
CA ARG A 418 4.68 51.06 -16.64
C ARG A 418 3.97 49.92 -15.89
N SER A 419 4.56 48.73 -15.85
CA SER A 419 3.92 47.57 -15.20
C SER A 419 3.90 47.70 -13.68
N GLU A 420 4.91 48.32 -13.08
CA GLU A 420 4.97 48.57 -11.64
C GLU A 420 3.88 49.55 -11.20
N ILE A 421 3.60 50.58 -12.00
CA ILE A 421 2.48 51.49 -11.77
C ILE A 421 1.12 50.82 -12.05
N ASP A 422 1.01 49.97 -13.08
CA ASP A 422 -0.21 49.21 -13.35
C ASP A 422 -0.61 48.29 -12.19
N LYS A 423 0.37 47.72 -11.46
CA LYS A 423 0.13 46.95 -10.23
C LYS A 423 -0.55 47.80 -9.16
N VAL A 424 -0.10 49.03 -8.96
CA VAL A 424 -0.70 49.97 -7.99
C VAL A 424 -2.15 50.28 -8.37
N PHE A 425 -2.42 50.59 -9.63
CA PHE A 425 -3.79 50.82 -10.10
C PHE A 425 -4.68 49.57 -10.05
N LYS A 426 -4.11 48.38 -10.25
CA LYS A 426 -4.85 47.12 -10.06
C LYS A 426 -5.24 46.93 -8.59
N ALA A 427 -4.34 47.23 -7.64
CA ALA A 427 -4.63 47.16 -6.21
C ALA A 427 -5.75 48.13 -5.82
N ILE A 428 -5.68 49.38 -6.25
CA ILE A 428 -6.73 50.39 -6.01
C ILE A 428 -8.08 49.92 -6.58
N ARG A 429 -8.09 49.43 -7.82
CA ARG A 429 -9.31 48.89 -8.44
C ARG A 429 -9.86 47.69 -7.68
N SER A 430 -9.01 46.79 -7.17
CA SER A 430 -9.47 45.63 -6.40
C SER A 430 -10.11 46.03 -5.07
N ILE A 431 -9.54 47.02 -4.37
CA ILE A 431 -10.09 47.55 -3.12
C ILE A 431 -11.46 48.18 -3.39
N ASN A 432 -11.56 49.05 -4.41
CA ASN A 432 -12.82 49.70 -4.76
C ASN A 432 -13.88 48.73 -5.31
N TYR A 433 -13.48 47.72 -6.09
CA TYR A 433 -14.40 46.75 -6.70
C TYR A 433 -15.07 45.84 -5.68
N THR A 434 -14.36 45.45 -4.61
CA THR A 434 -14.97 44.67 -3.52
C THR A 434 -16.12 45.41 -2.84
N GLY A 435 -16.12 46.75 -2.89
CA GLY A 435 -17.15 47.60 -2.27
C GLY A 435 -17.17 47.57 -0.74
N GLU A 436 -16.31 46.74 -0.12
CA GLU A 436 -16.23 46.53 1.33
C GLU A 436 -15.45 47.63 2.03
N PHE A 437 -14.43 48.17 1.37
CA PHE A 437 -13.52 49.17 1.93
C PHE A 437 -13.47 50.45 1.09
N LEU A 438 -13.29 51.58 1.77
CA LEU A 438 -12.96 52.88 1.20
C LEU A 438 -11.51 53.23 1.56
N ILE A 439 -10.81 53.84 0.62
CA ILE A 439 -9.43 54.29 0.80
C ILE A 439 -9.46 55.66 1.47
N ASP A 440 -8.90 55.78 2.67
CA ASP A 440 -8.78 57.05 3.39
C ASP A 440 -7.58 57.85 2.90
N SER A 441 -6.42 57.20 2.87
CA SER A 441 -5.18 57.81 2.41
C SER A 441 -4.20 56.74 1.97
N VAL A 442 -3.31 57.13 1.05
CA VAL A 442 -2.23 56.28 0.56
C VAL A 442 -0.91 56.98 0.87
N LEU A 443 -0.16 56.43 1.82
CA LEU A 443 1.18 56.93 2.13
C LEU A 443 2.17 56.38 1.11
N MET A 444 2.78 57.25 0.34
CA MET A 444 3.78 56.91 -0.69
C MET A 444 5.19 57.21 -0.16
N THR A 445 5.86 56.22 0.42
CA THR A 445 7.21 56.39 0.94
C THR A 445 8.25 56.01 -0.11
N ALA A 446 8.93 57.01 -0.67
CA ALA A 446 10.05 56.76 -1.58
C ALA A 446 11.35 56.49 -0.82
N THR A 447 12.09 55.49 -1.29
CA THR A 447 13.39 55.11 -0.75
C THR A 447 14.47 55.14 -1.84
N SER A 448 15.70 55.39 -1.40
CA SER A 448 16.91 55.38 -2.21
C SER A 448 17.83 54.25 -1.74
N SER A 449 18.66 53.75 -2.65
CA SER A 449 19.80 52.90 -2.28
C SER A 449 20.88 53.75 -1.60
N PRO A 450 21.68 53.19 -0.68
CA PRO A 450 22.84 53.85 -0.11
C PRO A 450 23.99 53.86 -1.12
N GLU A 451 23.91 54.77 -2.08
CA GLU A 451 24.98 55.05 -3.04
C GLU A 451 25.31 56.54 -3.04
N GLY A 452 26.52 56.89 -2.60
CA GLY A 452 26.93 58.29 -2.55
C GLY A 452 26.42 59.00 -1.32
N ASP A 453 26.43 60.32 -1.33
CA ASP A 453 26.11 61.14 -0.15
C ASP A 453 24.66 60.92 0.34
N ALA A 454 24.52 60.60 1.63
CA ALA A 454 23.22 60.33 2.25
C ALA A 454 22.25 61.53 2.17
N GLY A 455 22.77 62.76 2.23
CA GLY A 455 22.00 63.98 2.05
C GLY A 455 21.43 64.09 0.63
N MET A 456 22.25 63.77 -0.38
CA MET A 456 21.80 63.69 -1.77
C MET A 456 20.75 62.57 -1.97
N ASN A 457 20.94 61.40 -1.35
CA ASN A 457 19.99 60.29 -1.43
C ASN A 457 18.63 60.62 -0.80
N LEU A 458 18.65 61.39 0.30
CA LEU A 458 17.45 61.93 0.93
C LEU A 458 16.73 62.92 0.00
N PHE A 459 17.47 63.86 -0.59
CA PHE A 459 16.92 64.82 -1.56
C PHE A 459 16.29 64.11 -2.77
N LEU A 460 16.98 63.13 -3.35
CA LEU A 460 16.49 62.34 -4.47
C LEU A 460 15.21 61.57 -4.11
N SER A 461 15.15 60.94 -2.93
CA SER A 461 13.94 60.22 -2.50
C SER A 461 12.73 61.15 -2.36
N ARG A 462 12.93 62.35 -1.79
CA ARG A 462 11.90 63.39 -1.66
C ARG A 462 11.41 63.87 -3.03
N GLY A 463 12.33 64.19 -3.93
CA GLY A 463 12.00 64.62 -5.28
C GLY A 463 11.24 63.55 -6.05
N ARG A 464 11.67 62.28 -5.96
CA ARG A 464 11.01 61.14 -6.60
C ARG A 464 9.59 60.89 -6.09
N ALA A 465 9.36 60.97 -4.77
CA ALA A 465 8.00 60.85 -4.21
C ALA A 465 7.07 61.94 -4.76
N THR A 466 7.58 63.18 -4.85
CA THR A 466 6.81 64.34 -5.30
C THR A 466 6.50 64.27 -6.80
N GLU A 467 7.49 63.94 -7.62
CA GLU A 467 7.31 63.79 -9.07
C GLU A 467 6.43 62.59 -9.42
N LEU A 468 6.55 61.48 -8.68
CA LEU A 468 5.66 60.33 -8.88
C LEU A 468 4.21 60.69 -8.56
N LYS A 469 3.95 61.45 -7.48
CA LYS A 469 2.60 61.94 -7.17
C LYS A 469 2.03 62.80 -8.30
N LYS A 470 2.82 63.76 -8.81
CA LYS A 470 2.39 64.61 -9.95
C LYS A 470 2.05 63.78 -11.18
N TYR A 471 2.85 62.77 -11.47
CA TYR A 471 2.60 61.88 -12.59
C TYR A 471 1.35 61.02 -12.38
N LEU A 472 1.15 60.45 -11.18
CA LEU A 472 -0.07 59.68 -10.87
C LEU A 472 -1.32 60.54 -11.06
N ALA A 473 -1.29 61.80 -10.64
CA ALA A 473 -2.41 62.75 -10.81
C ALA A 473 -2.72 63.05 -12.28
N ARG A 474 -1.70 63.06 -13.17
CA ARG A 474 -1.90 63.27 -14.62
C ARG A 474 -2.42 62.03 -15.34
N ARG A 475 -2.08 60.84 -14.84
CA ARG A 475 -2.43 59.57 -15.47
C ARG A 475 -3.86 59.11 -15.15
N THR A 476 -4.43 59.62 -14.06
CA THR A 476 -5.82 59.35 -13.66
C THR A 476 -6.76 60.43 -14.16
N GLU A 477 -8.01 60.06 -14.48
CA GLU A 477 -9.09 61.01 -14.79
C GLU A 477 -9.53 61.82 -13.56
N ASP A 478 -9.24 61.32 -12.35
CA ASP A 478 -9.53 61.96 -11.06
C ASP A 478 -8.27 62.55 -10.41
N ALA A 479 -7.80 63.68 -10.95
CA ALA A 479 -6.61 64.36 -10.46
C ALA A 479 -6.79 64.93 -9.03
N GLU A 480 -8.01 65.36 -8.67
CA GLU A 480 -8.33 65.89 -7.33
C GLU A 480 -8.34 64.78 -6.26
N GLY A 481 -8.87 63.60 -6.60
CA GLY A 481 -8.83 62.43 -5.72
C GLY A 481 -7.41 61.94 -5.46
N VAL A 482 -6.53 61.96 -6.48
CA VAL A 482 -5.11 61.61 -6.28
C VAL A 482 -4.41 62.62 -5.37
N ASP A 483 -4.68 63.92 -5.52
CA ASP A 483 -4.02 64.92 -4.68
C ASP A 483 -4.45 64.82 -3.20
N THR A 484 -5.71 64.47 -2.95
CA THR A 484 -6.31 64.37 -1.62
C THR A 484 -5.90 63.07 -0.89
N ILE A 485 -5.87 61.94 -1.61
CA ILE A 485 -5.64 60.62 -1.04
C ILE A 485 -4.15 60.30 -0.91
N PHE A 486 -3.32 60.66 -1.90
CA PHE A 486 -1.90 60.28 -1.90
C PHE A 486 -1.04 61.28 -1.14
N ARG A 487 -0.34 60.79 -0.12
CA ARG A 487 0.57 61.57 0.73
C ARG A 487 2.02 61.19 0.42
N PRO A 488 2.82 62.06 -0.21
CA PRO A 488 4.20 61.76 -0.51
C PRO A 488 5.03 61.82 0.77
N ALA A 489 5.80 60.76 1.02
CA ALA A 489 6.75 60.62 2.10
C ALA A 489 8.09 60.12 1.56
N TRP A 490 9.15 60.31 2.34
CA TRP A 490 10.49 59.91 1.93
C TRP A 490 11.32 59.52 3.15
N ARG A 491 12.17 58.51 2.98
CA ARG A 491 13.05 58.00 4.03
C ARG A 491 14.54 58.21 3.73
N GLY A 492 14.90 58.49 2.48
CA GLY A 492 16.28 58.43 2.03
C GLY A 492 16.73 56.97 1.92
N GLU A 493 17.81 56.60 2.58
CA GLU A 493 18.41 55.26 2.50
C GLU A 493 17.69 54.25 3.41
N ASP A 494 17.14 53.19 2.81
CA ASP A 494 16.38 52.14 3.52
C ASP A 494 17.30 51.03 4.05
N TRP A 495 18.05 51.35 5.11
CA TRP A 495 19.01 50.45 5.73
C TRP A 495 18.38 49.23 6.42
N GLU A 496 17.18 49.38 6.97
CA GLU A 496 16.46 48.27 7.60
C GLU A 496 16.11 47.19 6.58
N ARG A 497 15.64 47.60 5.40
CA ARG A 497 15.35 46.67 4.32
C ARG A 497 16.61 46.05 3.73
N LEU A 498 17.67 46.84 3.54
CA LEU A 498 18.95 46.32 3.07
C LEU A 498 19.46 45.20 4.01
N ARG A 499 19.39 45.43 5.32
CA ARG A 499 19.70 44.42 6.33
C ARG A 499 18.86 43.16 6.16
N GLY A 500 17.55 43.29 5.95
CA GLY A 500 16.65 42.16 5.70
C GLY A 500 16.96 41.39 4.42
N LEU A 501 17.38 42.06 3.35
CA LEU A 501 17.80 41.44 2.09
C LEU A 501 19.14 40.71 2.23
N VAL A 502 20.11 41.33 2.90
CA VAL A 502 21.43 40.74 3.19
C VAL A 502 21.32 39.54 4.12
N ALA A 503 20.44 39.60 5.13
CA ALA A 503 20.23 38.48 6.06
C ALA A 503 19.68 37.23 5.37
N LYS A 504 18.91 37.39 4.29
CA LYS A 504 18.33 36.31 3.50
C LYS A 504 19.23 35.84 2.35
N ASP A 505 20.35 36.51 2.10
CA ASP A 505 21.25 36.16 1.00
C ASP A 505 22.41 35.30 1.49
N ASP A 506 22.27 33.97 1.33
CA ASP A 506 23.31 32.99 1.70
C ASP A 506 24.54 33.01 0.77
N THR A 507 24.53 33.81 -0.30
CA THR A 507 25.65 33.87 -1.26
C THR A 507 26.77 34.83 -0.84
N LEU A 508 26.58 35.63 0.21
CA LEU A 508 27.55 36.61 0.70
C LEU A 508 28.55 35.95 1.65
N ARG A 509 29.85 36.13 1.40
CA ARG A 509 30.92 35.44 2.15
C ARG A 509 31.06 35.98 3.57
N HIS A 510 30.97 37.29 3.74
CA HIS A 510 31.12 37.97 5.04
C HIS A 510 29.78 38.45 5.59
N ARG A 511 28.72 37.64 5.44
CA ARG A 511 27.34 38.02 5.82
C ARG A 511 27.22 38.49 7.28
N PRO A 512 27.79 37.79 8.29
CA PRO A 512 27.69 38.23 9.69
C PRO A 512 28.35 39.59 9.93
N GLU A 513 29.52 39.84 9.33
CA GLU A 513 30.27 41.08 9.46
C GLU A 513 29.55 42.26 8.80
N LEU A 514 28.95 42.03 7.63
CA LEU A 514 28.15 43.04 6.92
C LEU A 514 26.90 43.43 7.70
N LEU A 515 26.20 42.45 8.30
CA LEU A 515 25.03 42.71 9.15
C LEU A 515 25.41 43.52 10.40
N ARG A 516 26.56 43.19 11.02
CA ARG A 516 27.10 43.91 12.18
C ARG A 516 27.43 45.37 11.84
N ILE A 517 28.06 45.61 10.67
CA ILE A 517 28.35 46.98 10.20
C ILE A 517 27.07 47.80 10.03
N MET A 518 26.00 47.18 9.51
CA MET A 518 24.70 47.84 9.31
C MET A 518 23.98 48.18 10.62
N GLU A 519 24.27 47.45 11.70
CA GLU A 519 23.65 47.63 13.02
C GLU A 519 24.44 48.61 13.92
N GLU A 520 25.77 48.49 13.96
CA GLU A 520 26.61 49.24 14.89
C GLU A 520 26.97 50.66 14.40
N THR A 521 27.07 50.87 13.08
CA THR A 521 27.54 52.14 12.52
C THR A 521 26.38 53.11 12.37
N ARG A 522 26.32 54.19 13.16
CA ARG A 522 25.18 55.15 13.12
C ARG A 522 25.16 56.07 11.91
N ASN A 523 26.31 56.54 11.43
CA ASN A 523 26.36 57.45 10.28
C ASN A 523 26.22 56.66 8.96
N PRO A 524 25.21 56.97 8.11
CA PRO A 524 24.96 56.26 6.85
C PRO A 524 26.14 56.26 5.86
N ASP A 525 26.85 57.38 5.71
CA ASP A 525 27.98 57.48 4.77
C ASP A 525 29.17 56.64 5.25
N ILE A 526 29.43 56.65 6.56
CA ILE A 526 30.47 55.80 7.18
C ILE A 526 30.08 54.33 7.04
N ARG A 527 28.79 54.02 7.15
CA ARG A 527 28.25 52.66 6.99
C ARG A 527 28.45 52.17 5.55
N GLU A 528 28.11 52.95 4.53
CA GLU A 528 28.38 52.60 3.13
C GLU A 528 29.88 52.42 2.89
N HIS A 529 30.71 53.32 3.40
CA HIS A 529 32.16 53.25 3.25
C HIS A 529 32.75 51.99 3.92
N ALA A 530 32.22 51.58 5.07
CA ALA A 530 32.64 50.36 5.76
C ALA A 530 32.28 49.10 4.94
N LEU A 531 31.12 49.07 4.26
CA LEU A 531 30.75 47.96 3.39
C LEU A 531 31.70 47.83 2.19
N ARG A 532 32.23 48.95 1.67
CA ARG A 532 33.21 48.95 0.55
C ARG A 532 34.54 48.26 0.88
N LYS A 533 34.84 48.03 2.16
CA LYS A 533 36.02 47.23 2.58
C LYS A 533 35.92 45.76 2.17
N TYR A 534 34.72 45.29 1.80
CA TYR A 534 34.46 43.94 1.30
C TYR A 534 34.08 43.99 -0.19
N PRO A 535 35.05 44.13 -1.13
CA PRO A 535 34.77 44.50 -2.51
C PRO A 535 33.93 43.49 -3.30
N GLU A 536 34.06 42.18 -3.04
CA GLU A 536 33.28 41.15 -3.71
C GLU A 536 31.81 41.14 -3.25
N ASP A 537 31.59 41.15 -1.94
CA ASP A 537 30.24 41.16 -1.35
C ASP A 537 29.54 42.51 -1.58
N TYR A 538 30.27 43.62 -1.52
CA TYR A 538 29.76 44.96 -1.83
C TYR A 538 29.28 45.07 -3.28
N ARG A 539 30.04 44.53 -4.24
CA ARG A 539 29.63 44.50 -5.65
C ARG A 539 28.32 43.74 -5.84
N ARG A 540 28.18 42.58 -5.18
CA ARG A 540 26.95 41.77 -5.23
C ARG A 540 25.76 42.48 -4.60
N ILE A 541 25.95 43.10 -3.44
CA ILE A 541 24.92 43.91 -2.78
C ILE A 541 24.47 45.04 -3.70
N ARG A 542 25.42 45.72 -4.35
CA ARG A 542 25.15 46.82 -5.27
C ARG A 542 24.40 46.39 -6.52
N GLU A 543 24.77 45.28 -7.13
CA GLU A 543 24.13 44.80 -8.37
C GLU A 543 22.76 44.18 -8.12
N LYS A 544 22.59 43.45 -7.01
CA LYS A 544 21.40 42.63 -6.74
C LYS A 544 20.39 43.32 -5.80
N HIS A 545 20.87 43.92 -4.71
CA HIS A 545 19.99 44.41 -3.62
C HIS A 545 19.66 45.89 -3.74
N TYR A 546 20.61 46.74 -4.16
CA TYR A 546 20.36 48.18 -4.28
C TYR A 546 19.24 48.56 -5.25
N PRO A 547 19.02 47.86 -6.39
CA PRO A 547 17.83 48.09 -7.21
C PRO A 547 16.51 47.89 -6.46
N LEU A 548 16.46 46.94 -5.52
CA LEU A 548 15.28 46.65 -4.69
C LEU A 548 15.05 47.69 -3.58
N LEU A 549 16.07 48.49 -3.25
CA LEU A 549 15.95 49.61 -2.32
C LEU A 549 15.41 50.88 -3.01
N ARG A 550 15.49 50.96 -4.34
CA ARG A 550 14.96 52.07 -5.13
C ARG A 550 13.51 51.80 -5.48
N GLY A 551 12.63 51.96 -4.49
CA GLY A 551 11.21 51.69 -4.64
C GLY A 551 10.36 52.72 -3.92
N VAL A 552 9.07 52.70 -4.23
CA VAL A 552 8.04 53.45 -3.51
C VAL A 552 7.12 52.45 -2.83
N GLU A 553 6.99 52.59 -1.52
CA GLU A 553 6.06 51.82 -0.70
C GLU A 553 4.75 52.59 -0.57
N PHE A 554 3.66 51.97 -1.03
CA PHE A 554 2.29 52.43 -0.93
C PHE A 554 1.63 51.72 0.24
N LEU A 555 1.37 52.45 1.31
CA LEU A 555 0.56 51.97 2.43
C LEU A 555 -0.85 52.56 2.30
N PHE A 556 -1.81 51.69 2.02
CA PHE A 556 -3.23 52.03 1.91
C PHE A 556 -3.86 51.95 3.30
N HIS A 557 -4.29 53.08 3.84
CA HIS A 557 -5.15 53.11 5.01
C HIS A 557 -6.61 53.04 4.55
N LEU A 558 -7.31 52.02 5.03
CA LEU A 558 -8.66 51.68 4.60
C LEU A 558 -9.63 51.75 5.77
N HIS A 559 -10.89 52.05 5.48
CA HIS A 559 -11.98 51.79 6.40
C HIS A 559 -13.15 51.08 5.71
N ARG A 560 -13.88 50.26 6.47
CA ARG A 560 -15.05 49.54 5.97
C ARG A 560 -16.21 50.49 5.72
N ARG A 561 -16.83 50.37 4.54
CA ARG A 561 -18.00 51.14 4.15
C ARG A 561 -19.18 50.82 5.10
N ASP A 562 -19.96 51.84 5.45
CA ASP A 562 -21.18 51.74 6.28
C ASP A 562 -20.97 51.24 7.73
N MET A 563 -19.71 51.14 8.18
CA MET A 563 -19.36 50.76 9.56
C MET A 563 -19.12 51.99 10.44
N ILE A 564 -20.08 52.29 11.33
CA ILE A 564 -20.01 53.47 12.21
C ILE A 564 -19.08 53.23 13.40
N GLN A 565 -19.22 52.07 14.06
CA GLN A 565 -18.43 51.70 15.24
C GLN A 565 -17.05 51.18 14.83
N ASP A 566 -16.02 51.45 15.63
CA ASP A 566 -14.65 51.00 15.33
C ASP A 566 -14.47 49.48 15.41
N THR A 567 -15.34 48.79 16.16
CA THR A 567 -15.34 47.34 16.29
C THR A 567 -16.77 46.85 16.43
N VAL A 568 -17.16 45.90 15.56
CA VAL A 568 -18.46 45.23 15.64
C VAL A 568 -18.20 43.76 15.88
N VAL A 569 -18.78 43.23 16.96
CA VAL A 569 -18.78 41.81 17.25
C VAL A 569 -20.05 41.22 16.66
N MET A 570 -19.93 40.45 15.59
CA MET A 570 -21.07 39.80 14.94
C MET A 570 -21.04 38.29 15.16
N PRO A 571 -22.21 37.64 15.38
CA PRO A 571 -22.30 36.19 15.38
C PRO A 571 -22.18 35.67 13.94
N VAL A 572 -21.15 34.87 13.67
CA VAL A 572 -20.95 34.19 12.38
C VAL A 572 -21.18 32.70 12.59
N ILE A 573 -21.86 32.06 11.64
CA ILE A 573 -22.10 30.61 11.69
C ILE A 573 -20.76 29.89 11.80
N ASP A 574 -20.70 28.97 12.74
CA ASP A 574 -19.55 28.14 13.01
C ASP A 574 -19.46 27.01 11.98
N SER A 575 -18.87 27.31 10.83
CA SER A 575 -18.72 26.36 9.72
C SER A 575 -17.95 25.10 10.11
N THR A 576 -16.99 25.21 11.04
CA THR A 576 -16.23 24.06 11.57
C THR A 576 -17.14 23.10 12.31
N TYR A 577 -17.99 23.61 13.21
CA TYR A 577 -18.95 22.77 13.94
C TYR A 577 -19.97 22.13 12.99
N MET A 578 -20.51 22.90 12.04
CA MET A 578 -21.45 22.37 11.04
C MET A 578 -20.85 21.28 10.16
N ALA A 579 -19.58 21.42 9.78
CA ALA A 579 -18.85 20.39 9.05
C ALA A 579 -18.70 19.11 9.89
N ALA A 580 -18.39 19.24 11.18
CA ALA A 580 -18.30 18.09 12.08
C ALA A 580 -19.64 17.37 12.25
N VAL A 581 -20.75 18.11 12.39
CA VAL A 581 -22.10 17.51 12.46
C VAL A 581 -22.42 16.73 11.19
N ARG A 582 -22.14 17.28 10.01
CA ARG A 582 -22.30 16.57 8.72
C ARG A 582 -21.46 15.29 8.67
N MET A 583 -20.21 15.34 9.14
CA MET A 583 -19.36 14.15 9.21
C MET A 583 -19.96 13.07 10.12
N ILE A 584 -20.64 13.43 11.22
CA ILE A 584 -21.35 12.45 12.05
C ILE A 584 -22.56 11.87 11.29
N GLU A 585 -23.33 12.69 10.57
CA GLU A 585 -24.45 12.23 9.74
C GLU A 585 -24.02 11.24 8.66
N ASP A 586 -22.83 11.46 8.12
CA ASP A 586 -22.15 10.60 7.15
C ASP A 586 -21.45 9.39 7.79
N ARG A 587 -21.62 9.17 9.11
CA ARG A 587 -20.99 8.09 9.88
C ARG A 587 -19.45 8.10 9.85
N ARG A 588 -18.85 9.26 9.52
CA ARG A 588 -17.38 9.51 9.56
C ARG A 588 -16.95 9.94 10.96
N TYR A 589 -17.32 9.17 11.97
CA TYR A 589 -17.17 9.55 13.38
C TYR A 589 -15.74 9.85 13.79
N LYS A 590 -14.75 9.09 13.31
CA LYS A 590 -13.33 9.33 13.65
C LYS A 590 -12.84 10.71 13.19
N GLN A 591 -13.29 11.16 12.03
CA GLN A 591 -12.90 12.45 11.46
C GLN A 591 -13.66 13.59 12.13
N ALA A 592 -14.95 13.39 12.41
CA ALA A 592 -15.73 14.33 13.20
C ALA A 592 -15.14 14.51 14.60
N LEU A 593 -14.75 13.41 15.26
CA LEU A 593 -14.16 13.45 16.60
C LEU A 593 -12.87 14.27 16.62
N ALA A 594 -11.98 14.14 15.64
CA ALA A 594 -10.75 14.93 15.59
C ALA A 594 -11.02 16.45 15.63
N LEU A 595 -12.04 16.93 14.90
CA LEU A 595 -12.45 18.33 14.91
C LEU A 595 -13.18 18.74 16.20
N LEU A 596 -14.02 17.84 16.72
CA LEU A 596 -14.84 18.10 17.90
C LEU A 596 -14.01 18.07 19.19
N ASP A 597 -13.01 17.21 19.28
CA ASP A 597 -12.19 17.07 20.49
C ASP A 597 -11.33 18.30 20.76
N GLU A 598 -10.85 18.95 19.69
CA GLU A 598 -10.00 20.14 19.78
C GLU A 598 -10.81 21.39 20.18
N HIS A 599 -12.01 21.55 19.63
CA HIS A 599 -12.77 22.81 19.75
C HIS A 599 -14.05 22.71 20.60
N TYR A 600 -14.62 21.51 20.77
CA TYR A 600 -15.91 21.27 21.45
C TYR A 600 -15.90 19.97 22.30
N PRO A 601 -14.92 19.77 23.22
CA PRO A 601 -14.76 18.49 23.92
C PRO A 601 -15.93 18.12 24.84
N ALA A 602 -16.63 19.10 25.41
CA ALA A 602 -17.74 18.89 26.36
C ALA A 602 -19.13 19.05 25.72
N ASP A 603 -19.22 18.85 24.40
CA ASP A 603 -20.46 19.09 23.66
C ASP A 603 -21.37 17.87 23.55
N TYR A 604 -22.69 18.11 23.46
CA TYR A 604 -23.70 17.07 23.23
C TYR A 604 -23.43 16.22 21.97
N ASN A 605 -23.14 16.84 20.82
CA ASN A 605 -22.85 16.09 19.60
C ASN A 605 -21.50 15.37 19.67
N THR A 606 -20.54 15.88 20.45
CA THR A 606 -19.29 15.18 20.79
C THR A 606 -19.57 13.91 21.59
N ALA A 607 -20.47 13.97 22.57
CA ALA A 607 -20.90 12.79 23.33
C ALA A 607 -21.61 11.75 22.43
N VAL A 608 -22.48 12.17 21.53
CA VAL A 608 -23.11 11.29 20.52
C VAL A 608 -22.06 10.63 19.63
N CYS A 609 -21.06 11.40 19.17
CA CYS A 609 -19.96 10.87 18.34
C CYS A 609 -19.11 9.82 19.10
N LEU A 610 -18.75 10.12 20.35
CA LEU A 610 -18.00 9.21 21.22
C LEU A 610 -18.78 7.91 21.48
N MET A 611 -20.07 8.00 21.77
CA MET A 611 -20.96 6.85 21.95
C MET A 611 -21.09 5.99 20.68
N SER A 612 -21.10 6.61 19.50
CA SER A 612 -21.11 5.88 18.21
C SER A 612 -19.80 5.14 17.95
N LEU A 613 -18.69 5.60 18.50
CA LEU A 613 -17.38 4.94 18.43
C LEU A 613 -17.14 3.90 19.54
N GLY A 614 -18.02 3.84 20.55
CA GLY A 614 -17.89 2.93 21.70
C GLY A 614 -17.09 3.49 22.87
N TYR A 615 -16.80 4.79 22.90
CA TYR A 615 -16.17 5.46 24.04
C TYR A 615 -17.21 5.83 25.11
N ASP A 616 -17.96 4.83 25.58
CA ASP A 616 -19.18 5.03 26.37
C ASP A 616 -18.92 5.74 27.72
N ALA A 617 -17.78 5.49 28.38
CA ALA A 617 -17.45 6.13 29.66
C ALA A 617 -17.27 7.66 29.52
N ARG A 618 -16.51 8.10 28.51
CA ARG A 618 -16.28 9.51 28.22
C ARG A 618 -17.55 10.19 27.72
N ALA A 619 -18.31 9.50 26.87
CA ALA A 619 -19.61 9.97 26.41
C ALA A 619 -20.57 10.19 27.59
N LEU A 620 -20.59 9.28 28.57
CA LEU A 620 -21.41 9.39 29.77
C LEU A 620 -21.07 10.64 30.60
N GLU A 621 -19.79 10.92 30.84
CA GLU A 621 -19.35 12.11 31.59
C GLU A 621 -19.89 13.39 30.94
N ILE A 622 -19.67 13.54 29.64
CA ILE A 622 -20.14 14.72 28.88
C ILE A 622 -21.67 14.79 28.87
N MET A 623 -22.35 13.65 28.63
CA MET A 623 -23.81 13.60 28.52
C MET A 623 -24.51 13.95 29.84
N ARG A 624 -23.87 13.69 30.98
CA ARG A 624 -24.41 14.05 32.31
C ARG A 624 -24.49 15.56 32.53
N GLU A 625 -23.59 16.33 31.93
CA GLU A 625 -23.55 17.80 32.05
C GLU A 625 -24.49 18.51 31.06
N GLN A 626 -25.01 17.79 30.06
CA GLN A 626 -25.93 18.36 29.07
C GLN A 626 -27.32 18.62 29.66
N ARG A 627 -28.08 19.49 28.98
CA ARG A 627 -29.45 19.85 29.37
C ARG A 627 -30.35 18.62 29.48
N ASP A 628 -31.26 18.65 30.44
CA ASP A 628 -32.22 17.58 30.68
C ASP A 628 -33.31 17.57 29.61
N THR A 629 -33.15 16.71 28.60
CA THR A 629 -34.10 16.51 27.50
C THR A 629 -34.41 15.02 27.33
N SER A 630 -35.54 14.71 26.68
CA SER A 630 -35.92 13.31 26.44
C SER A 630 -34.83 12.54 25.69
N ASP A 631 -34.29 13.12 24.61
CA ASP A 631 -33.20 12.52 23.81
C ASP A 631 -31.95 12.25 24.65
N ARG A 632 -31.53 13.23 25.45
CA ARG A 632 -30.38 13.09 26.34
C ARG A 632 -30.59 11.96 27.35
N ASN A 633 -31.76 11.88 27.97
CA ASN A 633 -32.08 10.83 28.95
C ASN A 633 -32.16 9.44 28.30
N TYR A 634 -32.65 9.36 27.06
CA TYR A 634 -32.65 8.14 26.28
C TYR A 634 -31.22 7.65 26.01
N LEU A 635 -30.33 8.55 25.55
CA LEU A 635 -28.92 8.23 25.31
C LEU A 635 -28.20 7.81 26.60
N LEU A 636 -28.49 8.47 27.73
CA LEU A 636 -27.98 8.04 29.03
C LEU A 636 -28.43 6.63 29.41
N ALA A 637 -29.69 6.28 29.16
CA ALA A 637 -30.17 4.93 29.44
C ALA A 637 -29.37 3.87 28.68
N ILE A 638 -29.06 4.13 27.40
CA ILE A 638 -28.21 3.25 26.60
C ILE A 638 -26.79 3.18 27.17
N LEU A 639 -26.17 4.33 27.46
CA LEU A 639 -24.81 4.39 28.01
C LEU A 639 -24.71 3.66 29.36
N TYR A 640 -25.65 3.87 30.27
CA TYR A 640 -25.70 3.15 31.54
C TYR A 640 -25.91 1.65 31.34
N SER A 641 -26.77 1.25 30.40
CA SER A 641 -26.97 -0.16 30.06
C SER A 641 -25.69 -0.82 29.55
N ARG A 642 -24.96 -0.17 28.63
CA ARG A 642 -23.68 -0.66 28.10
C ARG A 642 -22.59 -0.78 29.16
N LEU A 643 -22.58 0.12 30.13
CA LEU A 643 -21.65 0.11 31.26
C LEU A 643 -22.08 -0.80 32.42
N GLY A 644 -23.19 -1.55 32.27
CA GLY A 644 -23.69 -2.48 33.28
C GLY A 644 -24.41 -1.83 34.47
N ARG A 645 -24.64 -0.52 34.44
CA ARG A 645 -25.35 0.26 35.48
C ARG A 645 -26.87 0.20 35.25
N LYS A 646 -27.45 -0.99 35.43
CA LYS A 646 -28.85 -1.28 35.07
C LYS A 646 -29.88 -0.39 35.78
N GLU A 647 -29.70 -0.10 37.07
CA GLU A 647 -30.64 0.75 37.83
C GLU A 647 -30.71 2.18 37.30
N ASP A 648 -29.55 2.79 37.03
CA ASP A 648 -29.47 4.13 36.46
C ASP A 648 -30.03 4.16 35.05
N ALA A 649 -29.81 3.08 34.28
CA ALA A 649 -30.36 2.93 32.94
C ALA A 649 -31.89 2.96 32.94
N VAL A 650 -32.52 2.21 33.85
CA VAL A 650 -34.00 2.19 34.00
C VAL A 650 -34.51 3.58 34.42
N LYS A 651 -33.88 4.22 35.41
CA LYS A 651 -34.28 5.57 35.86
C LYS A 651 -34.21 6.60 34.72
N SER A 652 -33.12 6.58 33.95
CA SER A 652 -32.95 7.47 32.80
C SER A 652 -33.93 7.15 31.67
N TYR A 653 -34.24 5.87 31.43
CA TYR A 653 -35.19 5.46 30.41
C TYR A 653 -36.62 5.90 30.74
N VAL A 654 -37.09 5.64 31.97
CA VAL A 654 -38.42 6.06 32.43
C VAL A 654 -38.56 7.58 32.33
N ARG A 655 -37.55 8.34 32.81
CA ARG A 655 -37.55 9.81 32.69
C ARG A 655 -37.61 10.28 31.24
N SER A 656 -36.99 9.56 30.31
CA SER A 656 -37.05 9.87 28.88
C SER A 656 -38.45 9.63 28.30
N CYS A 657 -39.09 8.52 28.67
CA CYS A 657 -40.46 8.17 28.29
C CYS A 657 -41.50 9.13 28.88
N ASP A 658 -41.33 9.58 30.12
CA ASP A 658 -42.20 10.57 30.75
C ASP A 658 -42.17 11.92 30.02
N GLN A 659 -41.03 12.25 29.41
CA GLN A 659 -40.84 13.47 28.62
C GLN A 659 -41.31 13.32 27.16
N ASP A 660 -41.20 12.12 26.58
CA ASP A 660 -41.66 11.79 25.22
C ASP A 660 -42.07 10.31 25.14
N ALA A 661 -43.37 10.05 25.04
CA ALA A 661 -43.92 8.70 24.93
C ALA A 661 -43.41 7.95 23.68
N GLY A 662 -42.96 8.66 22.63
CA GLY A 662 -42.38 8.03 21.43
C GLY A 662 -41.13 7.18 21.71
N LYS A 663 -40.47 7.41 22.85
CA LYS A 663 -39.30 6.63 23.29
C LYS A 663 -39.63 5.19 23.67
N ILE A 664 -40.90 4.89 23.98
CA ILE A 664 -41.36 3.52 24.26
C ILE A 664 -41.21 2.67 23.01
N TRP A 665 -41.72 3.16 21.88
CA TRP A 665 -41.59 2.47 20.59
C TRP A 665 -40.13 2.37 20.15
N ARG A 666 -39.34 3.44 20.32
CA ARG A 666 -37.92 3.44 19.98
C ARG A 666 -37.11 2.45 20.83
N GLY A 667 -37.45 2.32 22.11
CA GLY A 667 -36.80 1.42 23.06
C GLY A 667 -36.84 -0.05 22.64
N ARG A 668 -37.97 -0.50 22.07
CA ARG A 668 -38.14 -1.87 21.55
C ARG A 668 -37.24 -2.18 20.35
N LEU A 669 -36.71 -1.17 19.66
CA LEU A 669 -35.86 -1.30 18.48
C LEU A 669 -34.37 -1.33 18.84
N ASP A 670 -33.98 -0.75 19.97
CA ASP A 670 -32.61 -0.75 20.47
C ASP A 670 -32.40 -1.95 21.42
N PRO A 671 -31.46 -2.87 21.13
CA PRO A 671 -31.27 -4.08 21.93
C PRO A 671 -31.04 -3.81 23.43
N GLU A 672 -30.27 -2.78 23.78
CA GLU A 672 -29.98 -2.42 25.17
C GLU A 672 -31.23 -2.03 25.92
N ILE A 673 -32.10 -1.22 25.31
CA ILE A 673 -33.34 -0.77 25.95
C ILE A 673 -34.39 -1.87 25.92
N ASN A 674 -34.49 -2.62 24.83
CA ASN A 674 -35.41 -3.77 24.75
C ASN A 674 -35.10 -4.81 25.85
N THR A 675 -33.82 -5.07 26.10
CA THR A 675 -33.40 -5.94 27.22
C THR A 675 -33.87 -5.40 28.56
N LEU A 676 -33.80 -4.08 28.79
CA LEU A 676 -34.32 -3.45 30.02
C LEU A 676 -35.85 -3.55 30.10
N ILE A 677 -36.56 -3.30 29.00
CA ILE A 677 -38.03 -3.41 28.91
C ILE A 677 -38.47 -4.83 29.28
N GLU A 678 -37.84 -5.85 28.71
CA GLU A 678 -38.18 -7.26 28.96
C GLU A 678 -37.81 -7.68 30.38
N THR A 679 -36.60 -7.34 30.84
CA THR A 679 -36.09 -7.72 32.18
C THR A 679 -36.94 -7.11 33.30
N TYR A 680 -37.32 -5.85 33.17
CA TYR A 680 -38.07 -5.11 34.21
C TYR A 680 -39.57 -4.99 33.90
N ASN A 681 -40.04 -5.62 32.81
CA ASN A 681 -41.43 -5.64 32.37
C ASN A 681 -42.07 -4.23 32.29
N LEU A 682 -41.33 -3.28 31.70
CA LEU A 682 -41.72 -1.86 31.58
C LEU A 682 -42.73 -1.67 30.42
N TYR A 683 -43.75 -0.82 30.61
CA TYR A 683 -44.70 -0.40 29.55
C TYR A 683 -45.33 -1.56 28.74
N LYS A 684 -45.78 -2.61 29.43
CA LYS A 684 -46.32 -3.85 28.83
C LYS A 684 -47.63 -3.65 28.05
N ASP A 685 -48.45 -2.69 28.46
CA ASP A 685 -49.82 -2.48 27.96
C ASP A 685 -49.94 -1.30 26.97
N GLU A 686 -48.83 -0.58 26.70
CA GLU A 686 -48.81 0.56 25.78
C GLU A 686 -48.38 0.08 24.39
N TYR A 687 -49.38 -0.13 23.52
CA TYR A 687 -49.27 -0.60 22.14
C TYR A 687 -49.81 0.41 21.13
#